data_AF-A0A0R3KUT8-F1
#
_entry.id   AF-A0A0R3KUT8-F1
#
_cell.length_a   1.000
_cell.length_b   1.000
_cell.length_c   1.000
_cell.angle_alpha   90.00
_cell.angle_beta   90.00
_cell.angle_gamma   90.00
#
_symmetry.space_group_name_H-M   'P 1'
#
loop_
_entity.id
_entity.type
_entity.pdbx_description
1 polymer ?
#
loop_
_entity_poly.entity_id
_entity_poly.type
_entity_poly.pdbx_seq_one_letter_code
_entity_poly.pdbx_strand_id
1 'polypeptide(L)'
;MEKQVIFRDYMEQQAQDHNDIQTYSRAALDHLVADAVTATRRYAGFNVVKTAQTEIQIAPGRFYDVAGAVFLRSSTTVQSLIASLPAVAQRKVLISVFGSENETDVEERDFLVDVDTGRTEPDAVATTRSRDAVIAITAGTESSDPQAPATPIGHAAIAYVTLDPTQVVSVQMLGEFQVASTEVLDTRADALETFRDQIGPRVASLASDLAALAALIRASASQFDVGMLFRDLAEVKEKVGLPATYSQYGADYFIEPSDSDIDDGQSLGYDALTEMGARFAAANSDIFEISLFSANDPNAAYQGGLLLPKYTSEVKLTVNAYHDDLGIAQYGYQTYELVERKIKKERLRYGGGYTQCTNGAILRSQQGEVAPWWLPNFQTFQQTTVQRHGFIQVDNWWHDTWTESYWELETIDHTITGAQIAQTFLVANDMWATRLGFYVTAKAAQENIVVSLCEVTNGMPDLDKVILHQVHNAASIVVGWNRVDIVPTFLERGKRYAIVLTSNANHRIGMAYGQRYLDGTFFYSTDGAYYLGDLMKDMLFEVWGAKFNAAQATIEFAPINLDGGLRNIDITAGTIVPASCEMIYEMRPNGSGEWQPLTVTNVSALNGAPPLCQFRARFIGTRDVQAGLMLTGSRVYVSRPKTAFKHISEAQTLATPSSNIYVRCMLERFDETPHDFTCKLRVGAADVDPVSVVDEVIDANLKRINRTFRFTPASTANFTIQMIAATNSPANVFHVAARTFWSL
;
A
#
# COMPACT_ATOMS: atom_id res chain seq x y z
N MET A 1 -82.53 -25.98 31.75
CA MET A 1 -83.84 -25.33 31.91
C MET A 1 -83.65 -24.22 32.95
N GLU A 2 -83.91 -22.97 32.58
CA GLU A 2 -83.52 -21.79 33.38
C GLU A 2 -84.57 -21.37 34.42
N LYS A 3 -85.84 -21.73 34.17
CA LYS A 3 -86.99 -21.45 35.04
C LYS A 3 -87.87 -22.70 35.11
N GLN A 4 -88.49 -22.93 36.27
CA GLN A 4 -89.38 -24.06 36.51
C GLN A 4 -90.69 -23.57 37.12
N VAL A 5 -91.81 -24.04 36.59
CA VAL A 5 -93.13 -23.91 37.22
C VAL A 5 -93.27 -25.02 38.26
N ILE A 6 -93.57 -24.66 39.52
CA ILE A 6 -93.65 -25.59 40.64
C ILE A 6 -95.12 -25.91 40.92
N PHE A 7 -95.51 -27.16 40.74
CA PHE A 7 -96.82 -27.66 41.17
C PHE A 7 -96.76 -28.19 42.60
N ARG A 8 -97.80 -27.92 43.38
CA ARG A 8 -97.95 -28.40 44.76
C ARG A 8 -99.27 -29.14 44.90
N ASP A 9 -99.33 -30.04 45.88
CA ASP A 9 -100.57 -30.75 46.21
C ASP A 9 -101.67 -29.74 46.57
N TYR A 10 -102.88 -29.97 46.04
CA TYR A 10 -104.08 -29.12 46.19
C TYR A 10 -104.03 -27.72 45.55
N MET A 11 -103.04 -27.41 44.71
CA MET A 11 -103.00 -26.17 43.94
C MET A 11 -103.90 -26.26 42.70
N GLU A 12 -104.75 -25.25 42.49
CA GLU A 12 -105.48 -25.08 41.23
C GLU A 12 -104.49 -24.71 40.11
N GLN A 13 -104.48 -25.49 39.03
CA GLN A 13 -103.61 -25.23 37.89
C GLN A 13 -104.32 -24.30 36.93
N GLN A 14 -103.68 -23.16 36.61
CA GLN A 14 -104.21 -22.24 35.61
C GLN A 14 -103.68 -22.62 34.22
N ALA A 15 -104.40 -22.24 33.17
CA ALA A 15 -103.93 -22.41 31.80
C ALA A 15 -102.57 -21.71 31.57
N GLN A 16 -102.33 -20.60 32.26
CA GLN A 16 -101.07 -19.86 32.19
C GLN A 16 -99.88 -20.68 32.72
N ASP A 17 -100.05 -21.51 33.75
CA ASP A 17 -98.96 -22.34 34.29
C ASP A 17 -98.41 -23.30 33.24
N HIS A 18 -99.29 -23.85 32.40
CA HIS A 18 -98.92 -24.74 31.30
C HIS A 18 -98.29 -24.00 30.12
N ASN A 19 -98.77 -22.78 29.81
CA ASN A 19 -98.17 -21.91 28.80
C ASN A 19 -96.76 -21.44 29.22
N ASP A 20 -96.55 -21.18 30.51
CA ASP A 20 -95.28 -20.77 31.08
C ASP A 20 -94.24 -21.89 31.00
N ILE A 21 -94.61 -23.16 31.25
CA ILE A 21 -93.71 -24.31 31.07
C ILE A 21 -93.17 -24.38 29.64
N GLN A 22 -94.05 -24.18 28.66
CA GLN A 22 -93.66 -24.19 27.24
C GLN A 22 -92.78 -22.98 26.91
N THR A 23 -93.12 -21.80 27.44
CA THR A 23 -92.37 -20.56 27.22
C THR A 23 -90.97 -20.63 27.81
N TYR A 24 -90.83 -21.15 29.04
CA TYR A 24 -89.52 -21.31 29.69
C TYR A 24 -88.66 -22.38 29.00
N SER A 25 -89.26 -23.46 28.52
CA SER A 25 -88.54 -24.49 27.76
C SER A 25 -88.05 -23.93 26.43
N ARG A 26 -88.88 -23.13 25.74
CA ARG A 26 -88.51 -22.43 24.50
C ARG A 26 -87.39 -21.43 24.73
N ALA A 27 -87.51 -20.56 25.73
CA ALA A 27 -86.50 -19.55 26.04
C ALA A 27 -85.13 -20.17 26.36
N ALA A 28 -85.09 -21.26 27.14
CA ALA A 28 -83.85 -21.96 27.44
C ALA A 28 -83.18 -22.57 26.20
N LEU A 29 -83.96 -23.03 25.21
CA LEU A 29 -83.42 -23.51 23.94
C LEU A 29 -82.95 -22.34 23.05
N ASP A 30 -83.70 -21.25 23.00
CA ASP A 30 -83.32 -20.05 22.26
C ASP A 30 -81.99 -19.47 22.83
N HIS A 31 -81.82 -19.40 24.15
CA HIS A 31 -80.55 -18.97 24.76
C HIS A 31 -79.39 -19.92 24.45
N LEU A 32 -79.60 -21.23 24.55
CA LEU A 32 -78.56 -22.21 24.21
C LEU A 32 -78.08 -22.05 22.76
N VAL A 33 -79.01 -21.81 21.83
CA VAL A 33 -78.68 -21.60 20.42
C VAL A 33 -77.95 -20.28 20.22
N ALA A 34 -78.39 -19.20 20.86
CA ALA A 34 -77.74 -17.89 20.78
C ALA A 34 -76.28 -17.92 21.28
N ASP A 35 -76.03 -18.61 22.39
CA ASP A 35 -74.71 -18.67 23.03
C ASP A 35 -73.77 -19.68 22.35
N ALA A 36 -74.27 -20.86 22.00
CA ALA A 36 -73.41 -21.99 21.59
C ALA A 36 -73.37 -22.24 20.07
N VAL A 37 -74.40 -21.83 19.32
CA VAL A 37 -74.53 -22.17 17.89
C VAL A 37 -74.23 -20.95 17.03
N THR A 38 -74.98 -19.85 17.19
CA THR A 38 -74.72 -18.61 16.46
C THR A 38 -75.51 -17.43 17.04
N ALA A 39 -74.85 -16.27 17.15
CA ALA A 39 -75.50 -14.99 17.44
C ALA A 39 -76.00 -14.26 16.17
N THR A 40 -75.70 -14.81 14.98
CA THR A 40 -76.03 -14.19 13.68
C THR A 40 -77.02 -15.05 12.91
N ARG A 41 -77.69 -14.49 11.92
CA ARG A 41 -78.60 -15.25 11.06
C ARG A 41 -77.84 -16.29 10.25
N ARG A 42 -78.16 -17.57 10.44
CA ARG A 42 -77.52 -18.68 9.75
C ARG A 42 -78.54 -19.73 9.33
N TYR A 43 -78.10 -20.65 8.49
CA TYR A 43 -78.91 -21.78 8.07
C TYR A 43 -78.17 -23.11 8.24
N ALA A 44 -78.92 -24.19 8.41
CA ALA A 44 -78.45 -25.56 8.28
C ALA A 44 -79.40 -26.34 7.37
N GLY A 45 -78.85 -27.10 6.41
CA GLY A 45 -79.66 -27.75 5.37
C GLY A 45 -79.99 -26.80 4.21
N PHE A 46 -81.24 -26.81 3.75
CA PHE A 46 -81.71 -26.02 2.59
C PHE A 46 -80.88 -26.19 1.32
N ASN A 47 -80.38 -27.40 1.06
CA ASN A 47 -79.61 -27.65 -0.15
C ASN A 47 -80.49 -27.35 -1.39
N VAL A 48 -79.99 -26.48 -2.27
CA VAL A 48 -80.69 -26.05 -3.48
C VAL A 48 -80.11 -26.79 -4.67
N VAL A 49 -80.94 -27.54 -5.38
CA VAL A 49 -80.54 -28.30 -6.57
C VAL A 49 -81.48 -28.02 -7.74
N LYS A 50 -80.94 -28.00 -8.96
CA LYS A 50 -81.75 -27.86 -10.19
C LYS A 50 -82.45 -29.20 -10.48
N THR A 51 -83.77 -29.19 -10.62
CA THR A 51 -84.57 -30.40 -10.93
C THR A 51 -85.14 -30.41 -12.34
N ALA A 52 -85.46 -29.25 -12.90
CA ALA A 52 -85.93 -29.12 -14.29
C ALA A 52 -85.32 -27.87 -14.97
N GLN A 53 -85.72 -27.57 -16.21
CA GLN A 53 -85.19 -26.40 -16.94
C GLN A 53 -85.42 -25.09 -16.17
N THR A 54 -86.60 -24.91 -15.57
CA THR A 54 -87.00 -23.69 -14.86
C THR A 54 -87.39 -23.94 -13.40
N GLU A 55 -86.96 -25.07 -12.81
CA GLU A 55 -87.33 -25.46 -11.45
C GLU A 55 -86.11 -25.77 -10.60
N ILE A 56 -86.18 -25.32 -9.34
CA ILE A 56 -85.23 -25.69 -8.30
C ILE A 56 -85.96 -26.42 -7.17
N GLN A 57 -85.28 -27.36 -6.56
CA GLN A 57 -85.71 -28.05 -5.37
C GLN A 57 -84.86 -27.60 -4.18
N ILE A 58 -85.54 -27.28 -3.08
CA ILE A 58 -84.92 -26.84 -1.83
C ILE A 58 -85.23 -27.90 -0.78
N ALA A 59 -84.19 -28.52 -0.24
CA ALA A 59 -84.30 -29.54 0.79
C ALA A 59 -84.81 -28.96 2.13
N PRO A 60 -85.34 -29.80 3.04
CA PRO A 60 -85.64 -29.41 4.41
C PRO A 60 -84.44 -28.78 5.10
N GLY A 61 -84.70 -27.89 6.05
CA GLY A 61 -83.65 -27.14 6.72
C GLY A 61 -84.14 -26.39 7.95
N ARG A 62 -83.17 -25.84 8.68
CA ARG A 62 -83.38 -25.00 9.86
C ARG A 62 -82.78 -23.63 9.63
N PHE A 63 -83.56 -22.60 9.91
CA PHE A 63 -83.11 -21.22 9.93
C PHE A 63 -82.94 -20.77 11.37
N TYR A 64 -81.78 -20.20 11.66
CA TYR A 64 -81.41 -19.67 12.97
C TYR A 64 -81.48 -18.15 12.87
N ASP A 65 -82.39 -17.53 13.61
CA ASP A 65 -82.52 -16.07 13.66
C ASP A 65 -81.73 -15.48 14.85
N VAL A 66 -81.62 -14.16 14.86
CA VAL A 66 -81.10 -13.42 16.02
C VAL A 66 -81.93 -13.71 17.27
N ALA A 67 -81.29 -13.71 18.44
CA ALA A 67 -81.85 -14.17 19.71
C ALA A 67 -82.13 -15.68 19.82
N GLY A 68 -81.63 -16.50 18.87
CA GLY A 68 -81.57 -17.96 19.01
C GLY A 68 -82.84 -18.70 18.60
N ALA A 69 -83.84 -18.00 18.08
CA ALA A 69 -85.06 -18.62 17.56
C ALA A 69 -84.75 -19.53 16.36
N VAL A 70 -85.20 -20.79 16.45
CA VAL A 70 -85.05 -21.78 15.38
C VAL A 70 -86.36 -21.95 14.63
N PHE A 71 -86.31 -21.73 13.32
CA PHE A 71 -87.42 -21.95 12.40
C PHE A 71 -87.15 -23.19 11.56
N LEU A 72 -88.14 -24.07 11.44
CA LEU A 72 -88.01 -25.34 10.72
C LEU A 72 -88.78 -25.29 9.40
N ARG A 73 -88.22 -25.91 8.38
CA ARG A 73 -88.97 -26.39 7.22
C ARG A 73 -88.74 -27.89 7.10
N SER A 74 -89.80 -28.68 7.32
CA SER A 74 -89.72 -30.15 7.39
C SER A 74 -89.85 -30.83 6.02
N SER A 75 -90.41 -30.15 5.02
CA SER A 75 -90.68 -30.71 3.70
C SER A 75 -89.82 -30.07 2.60
N THR A 76 -89.48 -30.88 1.61
CA THR A 76 -88.84 -30.42 0.37
C THR A 76 -89.82 -29.53 -0.39
N THR A 77 -89.34 -28.41 -0.94
CA THR A 77 -90.17 -27.52 -1.75
C THR A 77 -89.58 -27.38 -3.14
N VAL A 78 -90.41 -27.58 -4.16
CA VAL A 78 -90.09 -27.31 -5.55
C VAL A 78 -90.61 -25.91 -5.87
N GLN A 79 -89.73 -25.03 -6.33
CA GLN A 79 -90.07 -23.66 -6.71
C GLN A 79 -89.85 -23.46 -8.21
N SER A 80 -90.87 -22.93 -8.87
CA SER A 80 -90.80 -22.57 -10.28
C SER A 80 -90.21 -21.17 -10.43
N LEU A 81 -89.20 -21.03 -11.28
CA LEU A 81 -88.51 -19.78 -11.57
C LEU A 81 -88.99 -19.13 -12.88
N ILE A 82 -90.09 -19.62 -13.47
CA ILE A 82 -90.65 -19.09 -14.73
C ILE A 82 -90.92 -17.58 -14.63
N ALA A 83 -91.49 -17.12 -13.51
CA ALA A 83 -91.76 -15.70 -13.28
C ALA A 83 -90.50 -14.82 -13.15
N SER A 84 -89.34 -15.44 -12.90
CA SER A 84 -88.06 -14.76 -12.68
C SER A 84 -87.13 -14.83 -13.88
N LEU A 85 -87.52 -15.51 -14.97
CA LEU A 85 -86.71 -15.63 -16.19
C LEU A 85 -86.44 -14.25 -16.82
N PRO A 86 -85.20 -13.98 -17.27
CA PRO A 86 -84.86 -12.77 -18.01
C PRO A 86 -85.36 -12.84 -19.47
N ALA A 87 -85.48 -11.70 -20.14
CA ALA A 87 -86.02 -11.63 -21.50
C ALA A 87 -84.95 -11.81 -22.60
N VAL A 88 -83.72 -11.35 -22.36
CA VAL A 88 -82.65 -11.28 -23.37
C VAL A 88 -81.30 -11.79 -22.83
N ALA A 89 -80.87 -11.35 -21.64
CA ALA A 89 -79.55 -11.66 -21.06
C ALA A 89 -79.66 -12.55 -19.80
N GLN A 90 -78.58 -12.70 -19.03
CA GLN A 90 -78.59 -13.51 -17.80
C GLN A 90 -79.11 -12.72 -16.59
N ARG A 91 -79.61 -13.41 -15.57
CA ARG A 91 -80.03 -12.84 -14.29
C ARG A 91 -79.65 -13.74 -13.12
N LYS A 92 -79.16 -13.17 -12.02
CA LYS A 92 -78.99 -13.89 -10.75
C LYS A 92 -80.20 -13.70 -9.85
N VAL A 93 -80.65 -14.79 -9.24
CA VAL A 93 -81.73 -14.83 -8.27
C VAL A 93 -81.17 -15.31 -6.95
N LEU A 94 -81.48 -14.58 -5.88
CA LEU A 94 -81.12 -14.97 -4.52
C LEU A 94 -82.25 -15.82 -3.92
N ILE A 95 -81.89 -17.01 -3.45
CA ILE A 95 -82.72 -17.83 -2.59
C ILE A 95 -82.35 -17.52 -1.15
N SER A 96 -83.30 -17.00 -0.38
CA SER A 96 -83.11 -16.63 1.01
C SER A 96 -84.22 -17.22 1.88
N VAL A 97 -83.95 -17.32 3.18
CA VAL A 97 -84.90 -17.84 4.16
C VAL A 97 -85.12 -16.82 5.27
N PHE A 98 -86.36 -16.72 5.74
CA PHE A 98 -86.75 -15.94 6.90
C PHE A 98 -87.74 -16.72 7.76
N GLY A 99 -87.87 -16.32 9.02
CA GLY A 99 -88.76 -16.96 9.98
C GLY A 99 -90.16 -16.33 10.00
N SER A 100 -91.18 -17.16 10.16
CA SER A 100 -92.55 -16.74 10.43
C SER A 100 -93.13 -17.62 11.53
N GLU A 101 -93.84 -17.02 12.49
CA GLU A 101 -94.63 -17.77 13.47
C GLU A 101 -96.06 -17.88 12.94
N ASN A 102 -96.54 -19.12 12.79
CA ASN A 102 -97.90 -19.40 12.36
C ASN A 102 -98.66 -20.09 13.49
N GLU A 103 -99.91 -19.69 13.70
CA GLU A 103 -100.85 -20.46 14.49
C GLU A 103 -101.55 -21.45 13.55
N THR A 104 -101.36 -22.74 13.81
CA THR A 104 -101.82 -23.83 12.95
C THR A 104 -102.70 -24.78 13.77
N ASP A 105 -103.35 -25.71 13.07
CA ASP A 105 -104.23 -26.72 13.67
C ASP A 105 -105.46 -26.09 14.36
N VAL A 106 -106.31 -25.44 13.54
CA VAL A 106 -107.57 -24.82 13.98
C VAL A 106 -108.61 -25.91 14.21
N GLU A 107 -109.04 -26.05 15.46
CA GLU A 107 -110.06 -27.01 15.88
C GLU A 107 -111.18 -26.27 16.62
N GLU A 108 -112.41 -26.78 16.56
CA GLU A 108 -113.51 -26.26 17.39
C GLU A 108 -113.27 -26.69 18.84
N ARG A 109 -113.21 -25.72 19.75
CA ARG A 109 -113.01 -25.92 21.19
C ARG A 109 -114.15 -25.27 21.95
N ASP A 110 -114.69 -26.01 22.92
CA ASP A 110 -115.73 -25.50 23.82
C ASP A 110 -115.11 -24.58 24.88
N PHE A 111 -115.53 -23.32 24.91
CA PHE A 111 -115.18 -22.36 25.96
C PHE A 111 -116.31 -22.22 26.97
N LEU A 112 -115.97 -22.14 28.26
CA LEU A 112 -116.95 -21.91 29.32
C LEU A 112 -117.29 -20.41 29.38
N VAL A 113 -118.54 -20.06 29.08
CA VAL A 113 -119.01 -18.65 29.06
C VAL A 113 -119.61 -18.23 30.40
N ASP A 114 -120.14 -19.18 31.16
CA ASP A 114 -120.79 -18.95 32.45
C ASP A 114 -120.39 -20.02 33.48
N VAL A 115 -119.70 -19.59 34.53
CA VAL A 115 -119.11 -20.44 35.57
C VAL A 115 -120.18 -21.03 36.50
N ASP A 116 -121.32 -20.36 36.68
CA ASP A 116 -122.36 -20.78 37.63
C ASP A 116 -123.35 -21.78 37.00
N THR A 117 -123.51 -21.74 35.66
CA THR A 117 -124.45 -22.63 34.94
C THR A 117 -123.78 -23.75 34.15
N GLY A 118 -122.47 -23.71 33.96
CA GLY A 118 -121.73 -24.71 33.18
C GLY A 118 -121.96 -24.60 31.67
N ARG A 119 -122.46 -23.47 31.18
CA ARG A 119 -122.77 -23.27 29.75
C ARG A 119 -121.49 -23.06 28.94
N THR A 120 -121.31 -23.87 27.90
CA THR A 120 -120.20 -23.77 26.96
C THR A 120 -120.65 -23.23 25.59
N GLU A 121 -119.74 -22.56 24.88
CA GLU A 121 -119.88 -22.11 23.50
C GLU A 121 -118.68 -22.59 22.69
N PRO A 122 -118.88 -23.25 21.53
CA PRO A 122 -117.79 -23.68 20.66
C PRO A 122 -117.25 -22.50 19.85
N ASP A 123 -115.94 -22.25 19.98
CA ASP A 123 -115.21 -21.32 19.12
C ASP A 123 -114.10 -22.06 18.35
N ALA A 124 -113.87 -21.66 17.10
CA ALA A 124 -112.77 -22.17 16.29
C ALA A 124 -111.47 -21.46 16.69
N VAL A 125 -110.53 -22.20 17.30
CA VAL A 125 -109.27 -21.63 17.82
C VAL A 125 -108.09 -22.48 17.36
N ALA A 126 -106.98 -21.82 17.01
CA ALA A 126 -105.73 -22.48 16.67
C ALA A 126 -105.09 -23.12 17.91
N THR A 127 -104.75 -24.41 17.82
CA THR A 127 -104.26 -25.18 18.97
C THR A 127 -102.74 -25.30 19.03
N THR A 128 -102.03 -25.00 17.95
CA THR A 128 -100.56 -25.09 17.90
C THR A 128 -99.92 -23.83 17.31
N ARG A 129 -98.71 -23.47 17.77
CA ARG A 129 -97.89 -22.41 17.19
C ARG A 129 -96.60 -23.01 16.64
N SER A 130 -96.40 -22.92 15.33
CA SER A 130 -95.19 -23.39 14.63
C SER A 130 -94.27 -22.22 14.28
N ARG A 131 -92.95 -22.43 14.42
CA ARG A 131 -91.91 -21.55 13.88
C ARG A 131 -91.49 -22.12 12.53
N ASP A 132 -92.05 -21.58 11.46
CA ASP A 132 -91.83 -22.06 10.11
C ASP A 132 -90.79 -21.23 9.37
N ALA A 133 -89.89 -21.91 8.66
CA ALA A 133 -88.94 -21.26 7.78
C ALA A 133 -89.53 -21.10 6.38
N VAL A 134 -89.66 -19.84 5.95
CA VAL A 134 -90.26 -19.46 4.67
C VAL A 134 -89.16 -19.08 3.69
N ILE A 135 -89.24 -19.64 2.48
CA ILE A 135 -88.29 -19.33 1.41
C ILE A 135 -88.78 -18.12 0.63
N ALA A 136 -87.90 -17.14 0.44
CA ALA A 136 -88.10 -15.99 -0.43
C ALA A 136 -87.17 -16.05 -1.63
N ILE A 137 -87.68 -15.59 -2.78
CA ILE A 137 -86.97 -15.53 -4.04
C ILE A 137 -86.83 -14.06 -4.40
N THR A 138 -85.60 -13.55 -4.44
CA THR A 138 -85.31 -12.15 -4.79
C THR A 138 -84.61 -12.11 -6.14
N ALA A 139 -85.29 -11.59 -7.16
CA ALA A 139 -84.73 -11.47 -8.50
C ALA A 139 -83.81 -10.23 -8.62
N GLY A 140 -82.64 -10.41 -9.23
CA GLY A 140 -81.71 -9.31 -9.53
C GLY A 140 -81.99 -8.62 -10.86
N THR A 141 -81.14 -7.66 -11.19
CA THR A 141 -81.17 -6.96 -12.48
C THR A 141 -80.61 -7.86 -13.59
N GLU A 142 -81.21 -7.78 -14.77
CA GLU A 142 -80.75 -8.49 -15.97
C GLU A 142 -79.53 -7.77 -16.59
N SER A 143 -78.48 -8.54 -16.93
CA SER A 143 -77.22 -8.01 -17.47
C SER A 143 -76.44 -9.10 -18.21
N SER A 144 -75.52 -8.72 -19.11
CA SER A 144 -74.55 -9.65 -19.70
C SER A 144 -73.55 -10.20 -18.68
N ASP A 145 -73.36 -9.50 -17.55
CA ASP A 145 -72.65 -9.97 -16.36
C ASP A 145 -73.54 -9.73 -15.12
N PRO A 146 -74.41 -10.70 -14.75
CA PRO A 146 -75.41 -10.51 -13.71
C PRO A 146 -74.76 -10.43 -12.32
N GLN A 147 -75.05 -9.33 -11.63
CA GLN A 147 -74.63 -9.12 -10.24
C GLN A 147 -75.59 -9.81 -9.26
N ALA A 148 -75.04 -10.25 -8.12
CA ALA A 148 -75.82 -10.87 -7.07
C ALA A 148 -76.79 -9.84 -6.42
N PRO A 149 -78.08 -10.18 -6.22
CA PRO A 149 -78.99 -9.33 -5.46
C PRO A 149 -78.53 -9.18 -4.00
N ALA A 150 -78.78 -8.01 -3.40
CA ALA A 150 -78.54 -7.83 -1.97
C ALA A 150 -79.49 -8.69 -1.13
N THR A 151 -78.98 -9.25 -0.03
CA THR A 151 -79.79 -10.02 0.93
C THR A 151 -80.76 -9.10 1.67
N PRO A 152 -82.09 -9.36 1.64
CA PRO A 152 -83.05 -8.56 2.39
C PRO A 152 -82.77 -8.58 3.89
N ILE A 153 -83.08 -7.47 4.58
CA ILE A 153 -82.96 -7.38 6.03
C ILE A 153 -83.90 -8.42 6.66
N GLY A 154 -83.39 -9.21 7.62
CA GLY A 154 -84.17 -10.27 8.26
C GLY A 154 -83.97 -11.66 7.66
N HIS A 155 -83.27 -11.78 6.52
CA HIS A 155 -83.09 -13.06 5.82
C HIS A 155 -81.66 -13.61 5.97
N ALA A 156 -81.52 -14.93 5.87
CA ALA A 156 -80.24 -15.57 5.57
C ALA A 156 -80.18 -16.01 4.09
N ALA A 157 -79.07 -15.70 3.43
CA ALA A 157 -78.85 -16.07 2.04
C ALA A 157 -78.41 -17.54 1.94
N ILE A 158 -79.09 -18.34 1.12
CA ILE A 158 -78.84 -19.78 0.95
C ILE A 158 -78.03 -20.04 -0.32
N ALA A 159 -78.49 -19.49 -1.45
CA ALA A 159 -77.87 -19.75 -2.75
C ALA A 159 -78.14 -18.64 -3.76
N TYR A 160 -77.20 -18.46 -4.69
CA TYR A 160 -77.42 -17.72 -5.93
C TYR A 160 -77.73 -18.69 -7.07
N VAL A 161 -78.81 -18.43 -7.78
CA VAL A 161 -79.23 -19.19 -8.96
C VAL A 161 -79.09 -18.29 -10.18
N THR A 162 -78.27 -18.70 -11.14
CA THR A 162 -78.10 -17.97 -12.41
C THR A 162 -79.09 -18.49 -13.44
N LEU A 163 -79.87 -17.60 -14.03
CA LEU A 163 -80.89 -17.88 -15.05
C LEU A 163 -80.47 -17.29 -16.40
N ASP A 164 -80.69 -18.05 -17.46
CA ASP A 164 -80.75 -17.61 -18.85
C ASP A 164 -82.22 -17.47 -19.29
N PRO A 165 -82.53 -16.86 -20.45
CA PRO A 165 -83.90 -16.69 -20.92
C PRO A 165 -84.72 -17.98 -21.03
N THR A 166 -84.06 -19.14 -21.08
CA THR A 166 -84.69 -20.46 -21.25
C THR A 166 -84.53 -21.41 -20.07
N GLN A 167 -83.55 -21.21 -19.17
CA GLN A 167 -83.23 -22.21 -18.15
C GLN A 167 -82.39 -21.71 -16.96
N VAL A 168 -82.35 -22.50 -15.89
CA VAL A 168 -81.36 -22.42 -14.80
C VAL A 168 -79.98 -22.87 -15.31
N VAL A 169 -78.99 -21.98 -15.26
CA VAL A 169 -77.61 -22.23 -15.72
C VAL A 169 -76.78 -22.87 -14.61
N SER A 170 -76.81 -22.29 -13.41
CA SER A 170 -76.02 -22.75 -12.27
C SER A 170 -76.68 -22.42 -10.93
N VAL A 171 -76.39 -23.25 -9.93
CA VAL A 171 -76.78 -23.02 -8.54
C VAL A 171 -75.50 -22.99 -7.70
N GLN A 172 -75.26 -21.86 -7.04
CA GLN A 172 -74.12 -21.64 -6.16
C GLN A 172 -74.62 -21.49 -4.71
N MET A 173 -74.32 -22.48 -3.86
CA MET A 173 -74.61 -22.42 -2.43
C MET A 173 -73.70 -21.42 -1.71
N LEU A 174 -74.23 -20.71 -0.71
CA LEU A 174 -73.52 -19.70 0.08
C LEU A 174 -73.08 -20.24 1.45
N GLY A 175 -71.93 -20.92 1.46
CA GLY A 175 -71.37 -21.52 2.68
C GLY A 175 -71.04 -20.51 3.80
N GLU A 176 -70.92 -19.22 3.50
CA GLU A 176 -70.66 -18.18 4.50
C GLU A 176 -71.77 -18.07 5.55
N PHE A 177 -73.03 -18.33 5.19
CA PHE A 177 -74.17 -18.25 6.12
C PHE A 177 -74.57 -19.62 6.69
N GLN A 178 -73.79 -20.66 6.39
CA GLN A 178 -74.02 -22.00 6.92
C GLN A 178 -73.47 -22.14 8.34
N VAL A 179 -74.15 -22.88 9.20
CA VAL A 179 -73.63 -23.27 10.53
C VAL A 179 -72.59 -24.39 10.35
N ALA A 180 -71.42 -24.22 10.98
CA ALA A 180 -70.38 -25.25 11.05
C ALA A 180 -70.52 -26.11 12.32
N SER A 181 -70.16 -27.40 12.22
CA SER A 181 -70.09 -28.28 13.40
C SER A 181 -68.85 -27.95 14.25
N THR A 182 -68.95 -28.12 15.56
CA THR A 182 -67.84 -27.90 16.51
C THR A 182 -66.65 -28.83 16.24
N GLU A 183 -66.89 -30.05 15.77
CA GLU A 183 -65.84 -31.02 15.39
C GLU A 183 -64.99 -30.52 14.19
N VAL A 184 -65.60 -29.81 13.25
CA VAL A 184 -64.90 -29.23 12.10
C VAL A 184 -64.02 -28.05 12.53
N LEU A 185 -64.45 -27.30 13.54
CA LEU A 185 -63.67 -26.20 14.11
C LEU A 185 -62.45 -26.74 14.88
N ASP A 186 -62.63 -27.81 15.65
CA ASP A 186 -61.56 -28.48 16.41
C ASP A 186 -60.45 -29.03 15.49
N THR A 187 -60.86 -29.73 14.43
CA THR A 187 -59.92 -30.26 13.42
C THR A 187 -59.07 -29.16 12.77
N ARG A 188 -59.63 -27.96 12.59
CA ARG A 188 -58.88 -26.81 12.05
C ARG A 188 -57.90 -26.22 13.06
N ALA A 189 -58.24 -26.23 14.34
CA ALA A 189 -57.35 -25.76 15.40
C ALA A 189 -56.13 -26.70 15.55
N ASP A 190 -56.36 -28.02 15.55
CA ASP A 190 -55.31 -29.04 15.67
C ASP A 190 -54.27 -28.97 14.52
N ALA A 191 -54.74 -28.69 13.29
CA ALA A 191 -53.86 -28.47 12.15
C ALA A 191 -52.94 -27.24 12.31
N LEU A 192 -53.44 -26.17 12.95
CA LEU A 192 -52.66 -24.96 13.22
C LEU A 192 -51.62 -25.18 14.32
N GLU A 193 -51.98 -25.94 15.37
CA GLU A 193 -51.06 -26.30 16.46
C GLU A 193 -49.93 -27.19 15.95
N THR A 194 -50.25 -28.21 15.14
CA THR A 194 -49.25 -29.08 14.51
C THR A 194 -48.26 -28.29 13.62
N PHE A 195 -48.74 -27.29 12.86
CA PHE A 195 -47.87 -26.43 12.05
C PHE A 195 -46.91 -25.60 12.93
N ARG A 196 -47.39 -25.08 14.05
CA ARG A 196 -46.59 -24.29 14.99
C ARG A 196 -45.45 -25.11 15.60
N ASP A 197 -45.72 -26.36 15.99
CA ASP A 197 -44.72 -27.25 16.59
C ASP A 197 -43.61 -27.65 15.62
N GLN A 198 -43.92 -27.75 14.32
CA GLN A 198 -42.93 -28.09 13.30
C GLN A 198 -42.00 -26.92 12.92
N ILE A 199 -42.51 -25.68 12.93
CA ILE A 199 -41.77 -24.49 12.49
C ILE A 199 -40.99 -23.81 13.63
N GLY A 200 -41.48 -23.84 14.86
CA GLY A 200 -40.85 -23.20 16.02
C GLY A 200 -39.36 -23.53 16.19
N PRO A 201 -38.94 -24.81 16.14
CA PRO A 201 -37.53 -25.19 16.29
C PRO A 201 -36.63 -24.69 15.14
N ARG A 202 -37.16 -24.62 13.91
CA ARG A 202 -36.40 -24.18 12.72
C ARG A 202 -36.15 -22.68 12.71
N VAL A 203 -37.11 -21.89 13.19
CA VAL A 203 -36.95 -20.43 13.31
C VAL A 203 -35.94 -20.09 14.40
N ALA A 204 -35.93 -20.85 15.51
CA ALA A 204 -34.95 -20.68 16.57
C ALA A 204 -33.51 -20.99 16.11
N SER A 205 -33.31 -22.02 15.27
CA SER A 205 -31.97 -22.32 14.74
C SER A 205 -31.48 -21.27 13.74
N LEU A 206 -32.35 -20.76 12.87
CA LEU A 206 -32.00 -19.69 11.91
C LEU A 206 -31.53 -18.41 12.59
N ALA A 207 -32.09 -18.05 13.75
CA ALA A 207 -31.61 -16.90 14.52
C ALA A 207 -30.17 -17.10 15.04
N SER A 208 -29.84 -18.34 15.44
CA SER A 208 -28.50 -18.71 15.89
C SER A 208 -27.50 -18.77 14.73
N ASP A 209 -27.93 -19.27 13.56
CA ASP A 209 -27.11 -19.30 12.34
C ASP A 209 -26.88 -17.90 11.77
N LEU A 210 -27.88 -17.00 11.85
CA LEU A 210 -27.72 -15.60 11.48
C LEU A 210 -26.76 -14.87 12.43
N ALA A 211 -26.78 -15.18 13.73
CA ALA A 211 -25.82 -14.64 14.68
C ALA A 211 -24.39 -15.15 14.40
N ALA A 212 -24.25 -16.43 14.04
CA ALA A 212 -22.97 -17.02 13.63
C ALA A 212 -22.48 -16.43 12.29
N LEU A 213 -23.36 -16.25 11.30
CA LEU A 213 -23.05 -15.61 10.03
C LEU A 213 -22.69 -14.13 10.21
N ALA A 214 -23.40 -13.41 11.07
CA ALA A 214 -23.07 -12.02 11.40
C ALA A 214 -21.71 -11.91 12.13
N ALA A 215 -21.36 -12.89 12.98
CA ALA A 215 -20.03 -12.97 13.58
C ALA A 215 -18.95 -13.31 12.55
N LEU A 216 -19.24 -14.21 11.60
CA LEU A 216 -18.34 -14.58 10.51
C LEU A 216 -18.12 -13.41 9.54
N ILE A 217 -19.17 -12.67 9.16
CA ILE A 217 -19.08 -11.49 8.28
C ILE A 217 -18.31 -10.34 8.94
N ARG A 218 -18.38 -10.19 10.27
CA ARG A 218 -17.47 -9.26 10.98
C ARG A 218 -16.01 -9.75 11.00
N ALA A 219 -15.79 -11.05 10.78
CA ALA A 219 -14.47 -11.66 10.79
C ALA A 219 -13.85 -11.85 9.38
N SER A 220 -14.64 -11.85 8.29
CA SER A 220 -14.14 -12.04 6.92
C SER A 220 -14.17 -10.74 6.11
N ALA A 221 -12.97 -10.23 5.79
CA ALA A 221 -12.65 -8.92 5.21
C ALA A 221 -12.81 -7.76 6.22
N SER A 222 -12.05 -7.85 7.29
CA SER A 222 -11.90 -6.76 8.24
C SER A 222 -11.12 -5.61 7.58
N GLN A 223 -11.37 -4.36 7.98
CA GLN A 223 -10.54 -3.20 7.61
C GLN A 223 -9.03 -3.46 7.80
N PHE A 224 -8.66 -4.41 8.66
CA PHE A 224 -7.30 -4.90 8.86
C PHE A 224 -6.73 -5.61 7.63
N ASP A 225 -7.50 -6.48 6.94
CA ASP A 225 -7.02 -7.21 5.74
C ASP A 225 -6.78 -6.25 4.56
N VAL A 226 -7.67 -5.25 4.39
CA VAL A 226 -7.49 -4.17 3.40
C VAL A 226 -6.29 -3.30 3.77
N GLY A 227 -6.09 -3.00 5.06
CA GLY A 227 -4.93 -2.29 5.55
C GLY A 227 -3.61 -3.04 5.30
N MET A 228 -3.60 -4.37 5.46
CA MET A 228 -2.45 -5.20 5.12
C MET A 228 -2.14 -5.18 3.61
N LEU A 229 -3.16 -5.26 2.76
CA LEU A 229 -2.99 -5.14 1.31
C LEU A 229 -2.46 -3.75 0.90
N PHE A 230 -2.95 -2.68 1.52
CA PHE A 230 -2.44 -1.33 1.29
C PHE A 230 -1.00 -1.16 1.74
N ARG A 231 -0.64 -1.75 2.89
CA ARG A 231 0.74 -1.78 3.38
C ARG A 231 1.67 -2.51 2.40
N ASP A 232 1.32 -3.72 2.00
CA ASP A 232 2.16 -4.52 1.10
C ASP A 232 2.29 -3.84 -0.27
N LEU A 233 1.20 -3.26 -0.79
CA LEU A 233 1.22 -2.53 -2.05
C LEU A 233 2.01 -1.22 -1.96
N ALA A 234 2.06 -0.56 -0.80
CA ALA A 234 2.92 0.60 -0.56
C ALA A 234 4.40 0.20 -0.67
N GLU A 235 4.80 -0.87 0.01
CA GLU A 235 6.18 -1.38 -0.05
C GLU A 235 6.57 -1.83 -1.46
N VAL A 236 5.67 -2.48 -2.20
CA VAL A 236 5.92 -2.90 -3.58
C VAL A 236 6.06 -1.71 -4.51
N LYS A 237 5.19 -0.70 -4.41
CA LYS A 237 5.29 0.51 -5.25
C LYS A 237 6.62 1.21 -5.06
N GLU A 238 7.03 1.38 -3.82
CA GLU A 238 8.28 2.06 -3.48
C GLU A 238 9.50 1.26 -3.96
N LYS A 239 9.51 -0.07 -3.78
CA LYS A 239 10.60 -0.92 -4.30
C LYS A 239 10.74 -0.91 -5.82
N VAL A 240 9.63 -0.71 -6.54
CA VAL A 240 9.58 -0.68 -8.02
C VAL A 240 9.74 0.76 -8.57
N GLY A 241 9.72 1.78 -7.71
CA GLY A 241 9.81 3.19 -8.11
C GLY A 241 8.55 3.69 -8.85
N LEU A 242 7.37 3.15 -8.52
CA LEU A 242 6.11 3.62 -9.10
C LEU A 242 5.66 4.92 -8.43
N PRO A 243 5.20 5.93 -9.20
CA PRO A 243 4.81 7.22 -8.64
C PRO A 243 3.63 7.07 -7.66
N ALA A 244 3.73 7.76 -6.52
CA ALA A 244 2.76 7.70 -5.41
C ALA A 244 1.55 8.64 -5.57
N THR A 245 1.21 9.08 -6.79
CA THR A 245 0.23 10.16 -6.98
C THR A 245 -1.17 9.74 -6.50
N TYR A 246 -1.70 10.46 -5.51
CA TYR A 246 -3.05 10.29 -4.95
C TYR A 246 -3.38 8.85 -4.51
N SER A 247 -2.44 8.13 -3.89
CA SER A 247 -2.75 6.83 -3.25
C SER A 247 -3.23 6.99 -1.81
N GLN A 248 -3.99 6.00 -1.32
CA GLN A 248 -4.40 5.94 0.09
C GLN A 248 -3.26 5.48 1.04
N TYR A 249 -2.09 5.19 0.48
CA TYR A 249 -0.95 4.57 1.13
C TYR A 249 0.36 5.05 0.48
N GLY A 250 1.46 4.98 1.20
CA GLY A 250 2.80 5.35 0.73
C GLY A 250 3.89 4.81 1.64
N ALA A 251 5.10 4.68 1.12
CA ALA A 251 6.27 4.22 1.87
C ALA A 251 7.49 5.09 1.52
N ASP A 252 8.46 5.12 2.42
CA ASP A 252 9.72 5.85 2.27
C ASP A 252 10.83 5.05 2.95
N TYR A 253 11.88 4.71 2.21
CA TYR A 253 13.03 3.96 2.72
C TYR A 253 14.24 4.85 3.07
N PHE A 254 14.11 6.17 2.95
CA PHE A 254 15.15 7.17 3.24
C PHE A 254 16.49 6.87 2.53
N ILE A 255 16.39 6.36 1.31
CA ILE A 255 17.53 6.16 0.40
C ILE A 255 17.86 7.48 -0.29
N GLU A 256 16.82 8.20 -0.71
CA GLU A 256 16.88 9.53 -1.30
C GLU A 256 16.12 10.52 -0.41
N PRO A 257 16.48 11.81 -0.41
CA PRO A 257 15.83 12.80 0.44
C PRO A 257 14.47 13.28 -0.08
N SER A 258 13.98 12.80 -1.22
CA SER A 258 12.80 13.33 -1.93
C SER A 258 11.51 13.38 -1.12
N ASP A 259 11.27 12.41 -0.22
CA ASP A 259 10.05 12.36 0.60
C ASP A 259 10.20 13.02 1.99
N SER A 260 11.28 13.77 2.15
CA SER A 260 11.68 14.47 3.37
C SER A 260 11.81 15.97 3.13
N ASP A 261 11.30 16.78 4.05
CA ASP A 261 11.37 18.24 3.97
C ASP A 261 12.75 18.77 4.38
N ILE A 262 13.79 18.40 3.62
CA ILE A 262 15.20 18.66 3.96
C ILE A 262 15.54 20.16 4.02
N ASP A 263 14.80 20.99 3.30
CA ASP A 263 15.00 22.45 3.23
C ASP A 263 14.16 23.21 4.28
N ASP A 264 13.46 22.48 5.17
CA ASP A 264 12.48 23.03 6.13
C ASP A 264 11.48 23.99 5.46
N GLY A 265 11.02 23.65 4.24
CA GLY A 265 10.10 24.45 3.44
C GLY A 265 8.74 24.64 4.11
N GLN A 266 8.34 23.71 4.99
CA GLN A 266 7.13 23.85 5.81
C GLN A 266 7.36 24.66 7.10
N SER A 267 8.60 25.07 7.41
CA SER A 267 8.98 25.80 8.64
C SER A 267 8.53 25.10 9.92
N LEU A 268 8.67 23.78 9.96
CA LEU A 268 8.26 22.94 11.08
C LEU A 268 9.47 22.51 11.93
N GLY A 269 10.68 22.94 11.57
CA GLY A 269 11.92 22.70 12.30
C GLY A 269 12.49 21.32 12.00
N TYR A 270 12.65 21.00 10.72
CA TYR A 270 13.35 19.78 10.28
C TYR A 270 14.77 19.74 10.86
N ASP A 271 15.11 18.65 11.56
CA ASP A 271 16.39 18.43 12.23
C ASP A 271 16.72 16.93 12.23
N ALA A 272 16.99 16.39 11.05
CA ALA A 272 17.36 14.99 10.83
C ALA A 272 18.31 14.83 9.64
N LEU A 273 19.07 13.73 9.61
CA LEU A 273 19.82 13.33 8.42
C LEU A 273 19.08 12.21 7.69
N THR A 274 19.04 12.28 6.36
CA THR A 274 18.47 11.26 5.48
C THR A 274 19.61 10.57 4.73
N GLU A 275 20.25 9.63 5.41
CA GLU A 275 21.39 8.87 4.87
C GLU A 275 21.21 7.39 5.28
N MET A 276 20.50 6.62 4.45
CA MET A 276 20.14 5.22 4.75
C MET A 276 19.34 5.13 6.07
N GLY A 277 18.19 5.80 6.09
CA GLY A 277 17.34 5.97 7.27
C GLY A 277 17.30 7.42 7.77
N ALA A 278 16.24 7.77 8.50
CA ALA A 278 16.19 9.02 9.25
C ALA A 278 17.03 8.90 10.53
N ARG A 279 18.04 9.76 10.66
CA ARG A 279 19.09 9.72 11.70
C ARG A 279 19.19 11.04 12.47
N PHE A 280 19.86 10.95 13.62
CA PHE A 280 20.20 12.11 14.43
C PHE A 280 21.13 13.08 13.68
N ALA A 281 20.70 14.34 13.58
CA ALA A 281 21.51 15.41 13.02
C ALA A 281 22.76 15.69 13.86
N ALA A 282 23.74 16.39 13.28
CA ALA A 282 24.95 16.77 13.99
C ALA A 282 24.63 17.88 15.01
N ALA A 283 25.01 17.69 16.26
CA ALA A 283 25.00 18.71 17.31
C ALA A 283 26.08 19.75 17.06
N ASN A 284 27.22 19.26 16.58
CA ASN A 284 28.32 20.04 16.06
C ASN A 284 28.98 19.24 14.94
N SER A 285 29.51 19.93 13.94
CA SER A 285 30.23 19.34 12.83
C SER A 285 31.23 20.33 12.26
N ASP A 286 32.32 19.81 11.70
CA ASP A 286 33.32 20.62 11.02
C ASP A 286 33.91 19.86 9.83
N ILE A 287 34.47 20.59 8.87
CA ILE A 287 35.08 20.05 7.65
C ILE A 287 36.53 20.49 7.59
N PHE A 288 37.43 19.53 7.46
CA PHE A 288 38.86 19.74 7.30
C PHE A 288 39.33 19.28 5.92
N GLU A 289 40.19 20.06 5.28
CA GLU A 289 40.94 19.59 4.12
C GLU A 289 42.13 18.75 4.60
N ILE A 290 42.36 17.59 3.98
CA ILE A 290 43.51 16.75 4.35
C ILE A 290 44.79 17.49 3.93
N SER A 291 45.62 17.83 4.90
CA SER A 291 46.90 18.50 4.69
C SER A 291 48.00 17.82 5.49
N LEU A 292 49.23 17.90 4.99
CA LEU A 292 50.39 17.36 5.70
C LEU A 292 50.63 18.13 7.01
N PHE A 293 50.97 17.40 8.07
CA PHE A 293 51.38 18.03 9.33
C PHE A 293 52.67 18.84 9.16
N SER A 294 53.61 18.32 8.36
CA SER A 294 54.86 18.97 8.00
C SER A 294 55.13 18.80 6.52
N ALA A 295 55.36 19.90 5.81
CA ALA A 295 55.71 19.89 4.39
C ALA A 295 57.05 19.18 4.10
N ASN A 296 57.92 19.02 5.10
CA ASN A 296 59.25 18.41 4.99
C ASN A 296 59.31 17.00 5.61
N ASP A 297 58.20 16.27 5.68
CA ASP A 297 58.20 14.88 6.16
C ASP A 297 59.14 14.02 5.28
N PRO A 298 60.18 13.37 5.85
CA PRO A 298 61.13 12.57 5.07
C PRO A 298 60.50 11.35 4.40
N ASN A 299 59.34 10.89 4.88
CA ASN A 299 58.60 9.75 4.34
C ASN A 299 57.60 10.15 3.26
N ALA A 300 57.38 11.45 3.03
CA ALA A 300 56.42 11.95 2.06
C ALA A 300 57.07 12.44 0.76
N ALA A 301 56.42 12.17 -0.36
CA ALA A 301 56.64 12.84 -1.64
C ALA A 301 55.31 13.48 -2.07
N TYR A 302 55.23 14.80 -1.94
CA TYR A 302 54.05 15.59 -2.27
C TYR A 302 54.32 16.43 -3.52
N GLN A 303 53.55 16.20 -4.59
CA GLN A 303 53.69 16.90 -5.86
C GLN A 303 52.33 17.04 -6.54
N GLY A 304 51.97 18.25 -6.97
CA GLY A 304 50.74 18.50 -7.74
C GLY A 304 49.44 18.11 -7.02
N GLY A 305 49.43 18.13 -5.69
CA GLY A 305 48.28 17.70 -4.87
C GLY A 305 48.29 16.21 -4.51
N LEU A 306 49.11 15.38 -5.16
CA LEU A 306 49.21 13.95 -4.88
C LEU A 306 50.30 13.66 -3.85
N LEU A 307 49.96 12.86 -2.85
CA LEU A 307 50.84 12.31 -1.84
C LEU A 307 51.16 10.84 -2.15
N LEU A 308 52.45 10.54 -2.19
CA LEU A 308 53.00 9.20 -2.21
C LEU A 308 54.03 9.02 -1.08
N PRO A 309 54.29 7.80 -0.61
CA PRO A 309 55.49 7.50 0.16
C PRO A 309 56.76 7.91 -0.59
N LYS A 310 57.80 8.28 0.13
CA LYS A 310 59.06 8.77 -0.46
C LYS A 310 59.61 7.76 -1.48
N TYR A 311 59.90 8.25 -2.68
CA TYR A 311 60.39 7.44 -3.79
C TYR A 311 61.57 8.08 -4.50
N THR A 312 62.29 7.26 -5.27
CA THR A 312 63.25 7.66 -6.32
C THR A 312 62.68 7.27 -7.69
N SER A 313 63.01 8.02 -8.74
CA SER A 313 62.56 7.67 -10.09
C SER A 313 63.54 6.71 -10.77
N GLU A 314 63.05 5.61 -11.33
CA GLU A 314 63.83 4.65 -12.13
C GLU A 314 63.17 4.40 -13.49
N VAL A 315 63.98 4.19 -14.54
CA VAL A 315 63.46 3.82 -15.87
C VAL A 315 62.80 2.45 -15.79
N LYS A 316 61.51 2.36 -16.17
CA LYS A 316 60.76 1.10 -16.22
C LYS A 316 60.57 0.61 -17.65
N LEU A 317 60.39 1.52 -18.60
CA LEU A 317 60.27 1.23 -20.03
C LEU A 317 61.19 2.17 -20.82
N THR A 318 61.87 1.65 -21.83
CA THR A 318 62.73 2.45 -22.71
C THR A 318 62.84 1.82 -24.10
N VAL A 319 62.86 2.67 -25.12
CA VAL A 319 63.30 2.36 -26.48
C VAL A 319 64.49 3.26 -26.77
N ASN A 320 65.69 2.69 -26.91
CA ASN A 320 66.94 3.45 -26.99
C ASN A 320 67.78 3.19 -28.26
N ALA A 321 67.29 2.37 -29.19
CA ALA A 321 67.98 2.01 -30.42
C ALA A 321 67.68 3.03 -31.54
N TYR A 322 68.35 4.17 -31.50
CA TYR A 322 68.23 5.22 -32.52
C TYR A 322 68.56 4.69 -33.93
N HIS A 323 67.73 5.04 -34.91
CA HIS A 323 67.94 4.69 -36.32
C HIS A 323 67.73 5.89 -37.26
N ASP A 324 66.62 6.60 -37.11
CA ASP A 324 66.22 7.72 -37.97
C ASP A 324 65.51 8.79 -37.12
N ASP A 325 65.06 9.88 -37.74
CA ASP A 325 64.23 10.88 -37.09
C ASP A 325 62.97 11.23 -37.89
N LEU A 326 62.01 11.85 -37.20
CA LEU A 326 60.72 12.24 -37.76
C LEU A 326 60.33 13.63 -37.30
N GLY A 327 60.00 14.52 -38.24
CA GLY A 327 59.49 15.86 -37.92
C GLY A 327 58.02 15.83 -37.54
N ILE A 328 57.64 16.39 -36.39
CA ILE A 328 56.25 16.40 -35.92
C ILE A 328 55.33 17.16 -36.90
N ALA A 329 55.79 18.29 -37.45
CA ALA A 329 54.96 19.16 -38.30
C ALA A 329 54.86 18.68 -39.77
N GLN A 330 55.34 17.47 -40.09
CA GLN A 330 55.10 16.83 -41.39
C GLN A 330 53.66 16.31 -41.51
N TYR A 331 52.93 16.26 -40.40
CA TYR A 331 51.58 15.73 -40.29
C TYR A 331 50.53 16.83 -40.10
N GLY A 332 49.25 16.47 -40.17
CA GLY A 332 48.13 17.42 -40.19
C GLY A 332 48.12 18.34 -38.97
N TYR A 333 48.08 19.66 -39.23
CA TYR A 333 47.98 20.70 -38.22
C TYR A 333 46.52 20.97 -37.90
N GLN A 334 46.09 20.70 -36.66
CA GLN A 334 44.69 20.87 -36.23
C GLN A 334 44.56 21.26 -34.75
N THR A 335 43.34 21.64 -34.38
CA THR A 335 42.93 21.85 -32.99
C THR A 335 42.31 20.57 -32.44
N TYR A 336 42.76 20.14 -31.26
CA TYR A 336 42.33 18.93 -30.57
C TYR A 336 41.72 19.30 -29.23
N GLU A 337 40.63 18.62 -28.91
CA GLU A 337 39.99 18.67 -27.59
C GLU A 337 40.44 17.43 -26.82
N LEU A 338 40.94 17.63 -25.59
CA LEU A 338 41.42 16.58 -24.71
C LEU A 338 40.60 16.61 -23.44
N VAL A 339 40.16 15.46 -23.00
CA VAL A 339 39.39 15.31 -21.75
C VAL A 339 40.27 14.62 -20.71
N GLU A 340 40.82 15.40 -19.78
CA GLU A 340 41.69 14.90 -18.70
C GLU A 340 40.84 14.37 -17.53
N ARG A 341 40.89 13.05 -17.30
CA ARG A 341 40.19 12.35 -16.22
C ARG A 341 40.94 12.46 -14.89
N LYS A 342 40.23 12.77 -13.81
CA LYS A 342 40.81 12.85 -12.45
C LYS A 342 40.79 11.50 -11.72
N ILE A 343 41.63 11.40 -10.69
CA ILE A 343 41.72 10.23 -9.81
C ILE A 343 40.35 9.98 -9.16
N LYS A 344 39.95 8.70 -9.05
CA LYS A 344 38.72 8.31 -8.35
C LYS A 344 38.69 8.79 -6.89
N LYS A 345 37.50 9.12 -6.38
CA LYS A 345 37.30 9.37 -4.94
C LYS A 345 36.73 8.14 -4.23
N GLU A 346 37.26 7.82 -3.07
CA GLU A 346 36.71 6.82 -2.15
C GLU A 346 36.17 7.54 -0.91
N ARG A 347 35.15 6.95 -0.29
CA ARG A 347 34.53 7.48 0.92
C ARG A 347 34.58 6.43 2.02
N LEU A 348 35.19 6.78 3.14
CA LEU A 348 35.27 5.96 4.33
C LEU A 348 34.54 6.67 5.48
N ARG A 349 33.47 6.04 5.97
CA ARG A 349 32.69 6.52 7.11
C ARG A 349 32.91 5.60 8.30
N TYR A 350 33.23 6.19 9.44
CA TYR A 350 33.53 5.46 10.67
C TYR A 350 32.96 6.16 11.89
N GLY A 351 32.42 5.39 12.83
CA GLY A 351 31.91 5.92 14.11
C GLY A 351 30.51 5.44 14.49
N GLY A 352 30.12 5.78 15.72
CA GLY A 352 28.91 5.25 16.36
C GLY A 352 27.57 5.66 15.72
N GLY A 353 27.58 6.69 14.88
CA GLY A 353 26.40 7.14 14.13
C GLY A 353 26.11 6.33 12.85
N TYR A 354 27.08 5.53 12.39
CA TYR A 354 26.97 4.77 11.14
C TYR A 354 26.54 3.32 11.38
N THR A 355 25.29 3.13 11.78
CA THR A 355 24.69 1.80 11.98
C THR A 355 24.08 1.25 10.69
N GLN A 356 24.34 -0.01 10.34
CA GLN A 356 23.83 -0.57 9.08
C GLN A 356 22.29 -0.53 9.04
N CYS A 357 21.75 -0.07 7.91
CA CYS A 357 20.31 -0.06 7.64
C CYS A 357 19.91 -1.28 6.80
N THR A 358 18.78 -1.92 7.11
CA THR A 358 18.21 -3.02 6.27
C THR A 358 17.88 -2.59 4.84
N ASN A 359 17.55 -1.31 4.63
CA ASN A 359 17.29 -0.79 3.29
C ASN A 359 18.54 -0.66 2.41
N GLY A 360 19.75 -0.80 2.98
CA GLY A 360 20.98 -0.93 2.19
C GLY A 360 20.95 -2.13 1.24
N ALA A 361 20.08 -3.13 1.47
CA ALA A 361 19.82 -4.20 0.51
C ALA A 361 19.01 -3.74 -0.71
N ILE A 362 18.17 -2.71 -0.59
CA ILE A 362 17.37 -2.17 -1.69
C ILE A 362 18.27 -1.48 -2.72
N LEU A 363 19.34 -0.81 -2.27
CA LEU A 363 20.41 -0.33 -3.16
C LEU A 363 21.04 -1.44 -4.01
N ARG A 364 21.02 -2.70 -3.53
CA ARG A 364 21.53 -3.86 -4.29
C ARG A 364 20.51 -4.43 -5.27
N SER A 365 19.22 -4.19 -5.04
CA SER A 365 18.12 -4.70 -5.87
C SER A 365 17.60 -3.73 -6.91
N GLN A 366 17.84 -2.42 -6.75
CA GLN A 366 17.51 -1.44 -7.79
C GLN A 366 18.44 -1.65 -8.99
N GLN A 367 17.90 -2.30 -10.03
CA GLN A 367 18.46 -2.24 -11.39
C GLN A 367 18.19 -0.82 -11.91
N GLY A 368 19.06 0.12 -11.58
CA GLY A 368 18.91 1.53 -11.96
C GLY A 368 20.15 2.32 -11.55
N GLU A 369 20.45 3.35 -12.31
CA GLU A 369 21.67 4.14 -12.20
C GLU A 369 21.62 5.04 -10.95
N VAL A 370 22.26 4.60 -9.88
CA VAL A 370 22.39 5.39 -8.66
C VAL A 370 23.71 6.15 -8.71
N ALA A 371 23.64 7.43 -9.07
CA ALA A 371 24.76 8.33 -8.85
C ALA A 371 25.03 8.43 -7.33
N PRO A 372 26.30 8.49 -6.88
CA PRO A 372 26.60 8.71 -5.47
C PRO A 372 26.13 10.12 -5.07
N TRP A 373 24.94 10.19 -4.45
CA TRP A 373 24.25 11.39 -3.94
C TRP A 373 25.05 12.19 -2.89
N TRP A 374 26.27 11.75 -2.55
CA TRP A 374 27.14 12.31 -1.52
C TRP A 374 28.45 12.92 -2.05
N LEU A 375 28.70 12.94 -3.37
CA LEU A 375 29.88 13.62 -3.90
C LEU A 375 29.73 15.15 -3.78
N PRO A 376 30.83 15.89 -3.53
CA PRO A 376 30.80 17.32 -3.19
C PRO A 376 30.29 18.27 -4.28
N ASN A 377 30.10 17.79 -5.51
CA ASN A 377 29.93 18.61 -6.71
C ASN A 377 28.75 18.11 -7.56
N PHE A 378 27.51 18.43 -7.15
CA PHE A 378 26.34 18.25 -8.02
C PHE A 378 25.38 19.44 -7.91
N GLN A 379 25.62 20.48 -8.73
CA GLN A 379 24.58 21.46 -9.11
C GLN A 379 23.65 20.93 -10.23
N THR A 380 23.91 19.73 -10.74
CA THR A 380 23.07 19.09 -11.75
C THR A 380 23.02 17.58 -11.50
N PHE A 381 21.83 17.08 -11.21
CA PHE A 381 21.50 15.65 -11.24
C PHE A 381 21.71 15.12 -12.67
N GLN A 382 22.93 14.72 -13.03
CA GLN A 382 23.11 13.86 -14.18
C GLN A 382 23.13 12.42 -13.69
N GLN A 383 22.02 11.75 -13.93
CA GLN A 383 21.91 10.31 -13.85
C GLN A 383 22.84 9.75 -14.93
N THR A 384 23.98 9.22 -14.50
CA THR A 384 24.94 8.54 -15.38
C THR A 384 25.07 7.09 -14.95
N THR A 385 25.14 6.19 -15.93
CA THR A 385 25.22 4.74 -15.80
C THR A 385 26.51 4.27 -15.12
N VAL A 386 26.64 4.38 -13.80
CA VAL A 386 27.89 3.96 -13.14
C VAL A 386 27.83 2.48 -12.72
N GLN A 387 28.14 1.58 -13.67
CA GLN A 387 28.09 0.11 -13.52
C GLN A 387 29.21 -0.51 -12.64
N ARG A 388 29.94 0.28 -11.85
CA ARG A 388 31.25 -0.10 -11.29
C ARG A 388 31.51 0.34 -9.85
N HIS A 389 30.45 0.68 -9.12
CA HIS A 389 30.45 1.02 -7.71
C HIS A 389 30.45 -0.22 -6.83
N GLY A 390 31.30 -0.25 -5.80
CA GLY A 390 31.26 -1.26 -4.75
C GLY A 390 31.18 -0.61 -3.39
N PHE A 391 30.22 -1.00 -2.57
CA PHE A 391 30.10 -0.55 -1.18
C PHE A 391 30.12 -1.72 -0.21
N ILE A 392 30.84 -1.56 0.89
CA ILE A 392 30.86 -2.49 2.01
C ILE A 392 30.38 -1.72 3.24
N GLN A 393 29.33 -2.21 3.87
CA GLN A 393 28.73 -1.58 5.05
C GLN A 393 28.63 -2.60 6.16
N VAL A 394 29.26 -2.28 7.28
CA VAL A 394 29.17 -2.99 8.56
C VAL A 394 28.81 -1.95 9.63
N ASP A 395 28.33 -2.37 10.78
CA ASP A 395 28.09 -1.42 11.87
C ASP A 395 29.35 -0.63 12.22
N ASN A 396 29.20 0.69 12.29
CA ASN A 396 30.23 1.68 12.59
C ASN A 396 31.33 1.84 11.54
N TRP A 397 31.24 1.15 10.39
CA TRP A 397 32.23 1.23 9.32
C TRP A 397 31.59 1.01 7.95
N TRP A 398 31.59 2.04 7.10
CA TRP A 398 31.11 1.97 5.72
C TRP A 398 32.20 2.45 4.78
N HIS A 399 32.36 1.76 3.66
CA HIS A 399 33.36 2.07 2.66
C HIS A 399 32.77 1.97 1.26
N ASP A 400 32.82 3.08 0.54
CA ASP A 400 32.35 3.22 -0.83
C ASP A 400 33.56 3.38 -1.76
N THR A 401 33.63 2.51 -2.77
CA THR A 401 34.79 2.37 -3.66
C THR A 401 34.37 2.20 -5.11
N TRP A 402 35.31 2.48 -6.01
CA TRP A 402 35.12 2.32 -7.44
C TRP A 402 36.22 1.44 -8.02
N THR A 403 35.86 0.64 -9.01
CA THR A 403 36.80 -0.32 -9.62
C THR A 403 37.83 0.35 -10.54
N GLU A 404 37.54 1.52 -11.10
CA GLU A 404 38.44 2.25 -12.01
C GLU A 404 39.35 3.22 -11.27
N SER A 405 40.58 3.45 -11.75
CA SER A 405 41.51 4.40 -11.13
C SER A 405 41.23 5.87 -11.45
N TYR A 406 40.58 6.15 -12.58
CA TYR A 406 40.26 7.51 -13.06
C TYR A 406 38.78 7.62 -13.42
N TRP A 407 38.17 8.78 -13.19
CA TRP A 407 36.74 9.01 -13.36
C TRP A 407 36.39 9.83 -14.61
N GLU A 408 35.25 9.47 -15.21
CA GLU A 408 34.61 10.24 -16.29
C GLU A 408 33.74 11.39 -15.77
N LEU A 409 33.39 11.37 -14.48
CA LEU A 409 32.51 12.37 -13.84
C LEU A 409 33.22 13.68 -13.49
N GLU A 410 34.55 13.64 -13.34
CA GLU A 410 35.37 14.81 -13.04
C GLU A 410 36.49 14.89 -14.07
N THR A 411 36.30 15.76 -15.05
CA THR A 411 37.21 15.96 -16.16
C THR A 411 37.66 17.42 -16.25
N ILE A 412 38.82 17.64 -16.87
CA ILE A 412 39.26 18.96 -17.31
C ILE A 412 39.41 18.92 -18.81
N ASP A 413 38.68 19.78 -19.51
CA ASP A 413 38.78 19.92 -20.94
C ASP A 413 39.93 20.85 -21.30
N HIS A 414 40.80 20.41 -22.20
CA HIS A 414 41.92 21.19 -22.75
C HIS A 414 41.78 21.29 -24.26
N THR A 415 42.00 22.49 -24.80
CA THR A 415 42.06 22.69 -26.25
C THR A 415 43.49 23.02 -26.66
N ILE A 416 44.12 22.18 -27.47
CA ILE A 416 45.47 22.39 -27.97
C ILE A 416 45.49 22.42 -29.49
N THR A 417 46.41 23.17 -30.08
CA THR A 417 46.60 23.20 -31.53
C THR A 417 48.02 22.75 -31.85
N GLY A 418 48.18 21.99 -32.93
CA GLY A 418 49.48 21.53 -33.41
C GLY A 418 49.39 20.32 -34.33
N ALA A 419 50.54 19.75 -34.67
CA ALA A 419 50.62 18.40 -35.23
C ALA A 419 50.87 17.39 -34.11
N GLN A 420 50.32 16.18 -34.27
CA GLN A 420 50.35 15.12 -33.25
C GLN A 420 51.04 13.85 -33.75
N ILE A 421 51.92 13.33 -32.90
CA ILE A 421 52.45 11.98 -33.00
C ILE A 421 52.26 11.26 -31.66
N ALA A 422 52.18 9.94 -31.68
CA ALA A 422 51.99 9.16 -30.47
C ALA A 422 52.69 7.80 -30.54
N GLN A 423 52.99 7.24 -29.37
CA GLN A 423 53.45 5.87 -29.23
C GLN A 423 52.63 5.16 -28.16
N THR A 424 52.01 4.05 -28.53
CA THR A 424 51.35 3.19 -27.54
C THR A 424 52.36 2.24 -26.89
N PHE A 425 52.11 1.87 -25.65
CA PHE A 425 52.93 0.92 -24.90
C PHE A 425 52.10 0.11 -23.89
N LEU A 426 52.53 -1.11 -23.61
CA LEU A 426 51.91 -1.99 -22.63
C LEU A 426 52.57 -1.82 -21.26
N VAL A 427 51.74 -1.69 -20.22
CA VAL A 427 52.20 -1.68 -18.84
C VAL A 427 52.06 -3.08 -18.26
N ALA A 428 53.17 -3.75 -18.00
CA ALA A 428 53.17 -5.14 -17.53
C ALA A 428 52.84 -5.27 -16.03
N ASN A 429 53.29 -4.31 -15.21
CA ASN A 429 53.10 -4.27 -13.76
C ASN A 429 52.57 -2.90 -13.34
N ASP A 430 51.77 -2.86 -12.27
CA ASP A 430 51.26 -1.61 -11.70
C ASP A 430 52.43 -0.69 -11.33
N MET A 431 52.37 0.57 -11.76
CA MET A 431 53.43 1.54 -11.46
C MET A 431 52.90 2.97 -11.38
N TRP A 432 53.59 3.80 -10.60
CA TRP A 432 53.41 5.26 -10.62
C TRP A 432 54.42 5.86 -11.58
N ALA A 433 53.99 6.35 -12.74
CA ALA A 433 54.84 7.06 -13.69
C ALA A 433 55.17 8.46 -13.14
N THR A 434 56.46 8.77 -12.99
CA THR A 434 56.94 10.02 -12.38
C THR A 434 57.60 10.94 -13.40
N ARG A 435 58.09 10.38 -14.51
CA ARG A 435 58.66 11.14 -15.63
C ARG A 435 58.35 10.47 -16.96
N LEU A 436 58.15 11.28 -17.98
CA LEU A 436 58.06 10.84 -19.37
C LEU A 436 59.26 11.40 -20.14
N GLY A 437 59.92 10.53 -20.90
CA GLY A 437 61.09 10.87 -21.69
C GLY A 437 60.81 10.73 -23.18
N PHE A 438 61.33 11.67 -23.97
CA PHE A 438 61.34 11.59 -25.44
C PHE A 438 62.67 12.13 -25.98
N TYR A 439 63.11 11.61 -27.12
CA TYR A 439 64.38 11.99 -27.73
C TYR A 439 64.18 13.01 -28.85
N VAL A 440 64.86 14.16 -28.79
CA VAL A 440 64.82 15.20 -29.83
C VAL A 440 66.14 15.23 -30.59
N THR A 441 66.11 15.03 -31.90
CA THR A 441 67.33 15.11 -32.76
C THR A 441 67.60 16.52 -33.25
N ALA A 442 66.55 17.31 -33.49
CA ALA A 442 66.65 18.71 -33.88
C ALA A 442 65.49 19.51 -33.31
N LYS A 443 65.80 20.67 -32.73
CA LYS A 443 64.85 21.61 -32.16
C LYS A 443 64.45 22.66 -33.20
N ALA A 444 63.16 22.90 -33.37
CA ALA A 444 62.63 23.96 -34.24
C ALA A 444 62.50 25.32 -33.51
N ALA A 445 61.79 26.29 -34.10
CA ALA A 445 61.50 27.59 -33.49
C ALA A 445 60.90 27.46 -32.06
N GLN A 446 60.93 28.54 -31.27
CA GLN A 446 60.63 28.57 -29.82
C GLN A 446 59.16 28.24 -29.45
N GLU A 447 58.69 27.04 -29.79
CA GLU A 447 57.37 26.51 -29.44
C GLU A 447 57.50 25.32 -28.48
N ASN A 448 56.51 25.19 -27.60
CA ASN A 448 56.47 24.13 -26.59
C ASN A 448 56.14 22.76 -27.22
N ILE A 449 56.47 21.69 -26.50
CA ILE A 449 55.93 20.34 -26.77
C ILE A 449 54.96 20.03 -25.64
N VAL A 450 53.71 19.77 -25.98
CA VAL A 450 52.70 19.26 -25.04
C VAL A 450 52.81 17.75 -25.01
N VAL A 451 53.02 17.21 -23.82
CA VAL A 451 53.05 15.77 -23.55
C VAL A 451 51.76 15.38 -22.87
N SER A 452 51.00 14.50 -23.51
CA SER A 452 49.78 13.93 -22.94
C SER A 452 49.91 12.42 -22.80
N LEU A 453 49.41 11.87 -21.71
CA LEU A 453 49.31 10.43 -21.49
C LEU A 453 47.83 10.07 -21.51
N CYS A 454 47.43 9.10 -22.33
CA CYS A 454 46.03 8.67 -22.45
C CYS A 454 45.89 7.16 -22.47
N GLU A 455 44.68 6.67 -22.18
CA GLU A 455 44.31 5.28 -22.45
C GLU A 455 44.17 5.01 -23.95
N VAL A 456 44.07 3.73 -24.30
CA VAL A 456 44.04 3.26 -25.69
C VAL A 456 42.71 2.56 -25.97
N THR A 457 42.02 2.96 -27.03
CA THR A 457 40.77 2.34 -27.51
C THR A 457 41.00 1.74 -28.91
N ASN A 458 40.65 0.46 -29.11
CA ASN A 458 40.91 -0.27 -30.37
C ASN A 458 42.37 -0.24 -30.85
N GLY A 459 43.33 -0.11 -29.93
CA GLY A 459 44.75 -0.04 -30.25
C GLY A 459 45.27 1.37 -30.58
N MET A 460 44.40 2.39 -30.64
CA MET A 460 44.76 3.77 -30.93
C MET A 460 44.68 4.66 -29.67
N PRO A 461 45.47 5.75 -29.59
CA PRO A 461 45.35 6.75 -28.53
C PRO A 461 43.92 7.34 -28.47
N ASP A 462 43.39 7.51 -27.27
CA ASP A 462 42.04 8.04 -27.03
C ASP A 462 42.11 9.38 -26.29
N LEU A 463 41.88 10.49 -27.00
CA LEU A 463 42.01 11.85 -26.45
C LEU A 463 40.86 12.22 -25.51
N ASP A 464 39.77 11.45 -25.49
CA ASP A 464 38.68 11.58 -24.51
C ASP A 464 39.02 10.86 -23.18
N LYS A 465 40.19 10.18 -23.14
CA LYS A 465 40.69 9.41 -21.99
C LYS A 465 42.11 9.79 -21.60
N VAL A 466 42.38 11.09 -21.58
CA VAL A 466 43.66 11.62 -21.13
C VAL A 466 43.73 11.51 -19.61
N ILE A 467 44.84 11.02 -19.07
CA ILE A 467 45.09 10.89 -17.62
C ILE A 467 46.12 11.89 -17.11
N LEU A 468 46.90 12.48 -18.03
CA LEU A 468 47.89 13.50 -17.73
C LEU A 468 48.05 14.44 -18.92
N HIS A 469 48.12 15.73 -18.63
CA HIS A 469 48.48 16.76 -19.57
C HIS A 469 49.62 17.62 -19.00
N GLN A 470 50.74 17.73 -19.71
CA GLN A 470 51.91 18.50 -19.26
C GLN A 470 52.56 19.28 -20.41
N VAL A 471 52.78 20.58 -20.21
CA VAL A 471 53.53 21.41 -21.15
C VAL A 471 55.02 21.33 -20.84
N HIS A 472 55.82 20.95 -21.84
CA HIS A 472 57.28 21.03 -21.79
C HIS A 472 57.75 22.28 -22.54
N ASN A 473 58.26 23.24 -21.78
CA ASN A 473 58.57 24.57 -22.29
C ASN A 473 59.71 24.55 -23.31
N ALA A 474 59.60 25.37 -24.35
CA ALA A 474 60.57 25.48 -25.43
C ALA A 474 61.99 25.76 -24.92
N ALA A 475 62.14 26.55 -23.85
CA ALA A 475 63.43 26.86 -23.25
C ALA A 475 64.13 25.64 -22.62
N SER A 476 63.37 24.64 -22.15
CA SER A 476 63.87 23.42 -21.51
C SER A 476 64.19 22.30 -22.50
N ILE A 477 63.72 22.41 -23.76
CA ILE A 477 63.99 21.41 -24.79
C ILE A 477 65.47 21.45 -25.19
N VAL A 478 66.13 20.30 -25.08
CA VAL A 478 67.51 20.04 -25.50
C VAL A 478 67.55 19.02 -26.64
N VAL A 479 68.61 19.05 -27.46
CA VAL A 479 68.90 17.96 -28.39
C VAL A 479 69.44 16.78 -27.58
N GLY A 480 68.80 15.63 -27.70
CA GLY A 480 69.02 14.45 -26.87
C GLY A 480 67.76 14.05 -26.08
N TRP A 481 67.97 13.39 -24.94
CA TRP A 481 66.89 12.98 -24.06
C TRP A 481 66.29 14.16 -23.30
N ASN A 482 65.00 14.40 -23.50
CA ASN A 482 64.19 15.35 -22.75
C ASN A 482 63.35 14.54 -21.76
N ARG A 483 63.50 14.82 -20.46
CA ARG A 483 62.77 14.15 -19.38
C ARG A 483 61.86 15.16 -18.71
N VAL A 484 60.56 14.93 -18.83
CA VAL A 484 59.52 15.78 -18.26
C VAL A 484 59.11 15.19 -16.93
N ASP A 485 59.36 15.93 -15.84
CA ASP A 485 58.79 15.62 -14.53
C ASP A 485 57.27 15.83 -14.60
N ILE A 486 56.53 14.79 -14.24
CA ILE A 486 55.06 14.80 -14.24
C ILE A 486 54.55 14.63 -12.82
N VAL A 487 53.31 15.04 -12.56
CA VAL A 487 52.63 14.60 -11.33
C VAL A 487 52.56 13.07 -11.39
N PRO A 488 52.95 12.35 -10.32
CA PRO A 488 52.97 10.90 -10.38
C PRO A 488 51.61 10.35 -10.82
N THR A 489 51.59 9.60 -11.90
CA THR A 489 50.36 9.14 -12.56
C THR A 489 50.32 7.62 -12.49
N PHE A 490 49.25 7.05 -11.95
CA PHE A 490 49.13 5.61 -11.81
C PHE A 490 48.83 4.95 -13.16
N LEU A 491 49.56 3.89 -13.48
CA LEU A 491 49.35 3.07 -14.67
C LEU A 491 49.10 1.62 -14.26
N GLU A 492 47.96 1.09 -14.69
CA GLU A 492 47.49 -0.24 -14.34
C GLU A 492 48.16 -1.32 -15.18
N ARG A 493 48.45 -2.46 -14.55
CA ARG A 493 48.95 -3.66 -15.21
C ARG A 493 47.98 -4.17 -16.26
N GLY A 494 48.51 -4.67 -17.36
CA GLY A 494 47.74 -5.25 -18.46
C GLY A 494 47.01 -4.22 -19.34
N LYS A 495 47.01 -2.93 -18.98
CA LYS A 495 46.48 -1.86 -19.82
C LYS A 495 47.56 -1.31 -20.77
N ARG A 496 47.09 -0.81 -21.92
CA ARG A 496 47.90 -0.04 -22.86
C ARG A 496 47.63 1.44 -22.68
N TYR A 497 48.69 2.22 -22.73
CA TYR A 497 48.67 3.67 -22.67
C TYR A 497 49.39 4.25 -23.88
N ALA A 498 49.18 5.52 -24.18
CA ALA A 498 49.88 6.23 -25.25
C ALA A 498 50.50 7.53 -24.77
N ILE A 499 51.77 7.76 -25.10
CA ILE A 499 52.39 9.07 -25.01
C ILE A 499 52.08 9.82 -26.29
N VAL A 500 51.34 10.91 -26.20
CA VAL A 500 50.99 11.80 -27.33
C VAL A 500 51.80 13.07 -27.20
N LEU A 501 52.53 13.43 -28.26
CA LEU A 501 53.28 14.67 -28.36
C LEU A 501 52.57 15.59 -29.34
N THR A 502 52.22 16.79 -28.88
CA THR A 502 51.61 17.83 -29.72
C THR A 502 52.52 19.05 -29.76
N SER A 503 52.79 19.59 -30.94
CA SER A 503 53.54 20.84 -31.08
C SER A 503 53.15 21.61 -32.33
N ASN A 504 53.27 22.94 -32.25
CA ASN A 504 53.12 23.85 -33.39
C ASN A 504 54.39 23.95 -34.25
N ALA A 505 55.54 23.57 -33.71
CA ALA A 505 56.81 23.63 -34.43
C ALA A 505 57.30 22.26 -34.87
N ASN A 506 58.13 22.26 -35.91
CA ASN A 506 58.68 21.05 -36.50
C ASN A 506 59.87 20.47 -35.73
N HIS A 507 59.68 20.14 -34.45
CA HIS A 507 60.69 19.40 -33.69
C HIS A 507 60.89 18.03 -34.32
N ARG A 508 62.13 17.55 -34.42
CA ARG A 508 62.46 16.22 -34.94
C ARG A 508 62.67 15.26 -33.79
N ILE A 509 61.88 14.18 -33.77
CA ILE A 509 61.88 13.16 -32.73
C ILE A 509 62.64 11.94 -33.22
N GLY A 510 63.44 11.35 -32.34
CA GLY A 510 64.20 10.15 -32.65
C GLY A 510 63.28 8.94 -32.83
N MET A 511 63.55 8.15 -33.86
CA MET A 511 62.83 6.93 -34.21
C MET A 511 63.76 5.71 -34.18
N ALA A 512 63.21 4.57 -33.76
CA ALA A 512 63.78 3.24 -33.90
C ALA A 512 63.08 2.51 -35.05
N TYR A 513 63.75 1.52 -35.65
CA TYR A 513 63.24 0.79 -36.82
C TYR A 513 63.26 -0.73 -36.62
N GLY A 514 62.25 -1.41 -37.19
CA GLY A 514 62.17 -2.87 -37.26
C GLY A 514 61.47 -3.54 -36.08
N GLN A 515 60.36 -2.96 -35.60
CA GLN A 515 59.56 -3.50 -34.49
C GLN A 515 60.40 -3.75 -33.24
N ARG A 516 61.21 -2.76 -32.85
CA ARG A 516 62.08 -2.87 -31.67
C ARG A 516 61.27 -2.88 -30.39
N TYR A 517 60.04 -2.37 -30.44
CA TYR A 517 59.07 -2.46 -29.36
C TYR A 517 57.80 -3.17 -29.82
N LEU A 518 57.74 -4.48 -29.61
CA LEU A 518 56.64 -5.34 -30.08
C LEU A 518 55.31 -5.11 -29.35
N ASP A 519 55.35 -4.52 -28.15
CA ASP A 519 54.19 -4.34 -27.28
C ASP A 519 53.46 -3.01 -27.52
N GLY A 520 53.78 -2.31 -28.62
CA GLY A 520 53.27 -0.99 -28.95
C GLY A 520 53.26 -0.71 -30.45
N THR A 521 52.74 0.46 -30.83
CA THR A 521 52.69 0.92 -32.22
C THR A 521 52.85 2.44 -32.23
N PHE A 522 53.58 2.93 -33.23
CA PHE A 522 53.70 4.35 -33.49
C PHE A 522 52.50 4.86 -34.30
N PHE A 523 51.98 6.02 -33.93
CA PHE A 523 50.85 6.66 -34.60
C PHE A 523 51.17 8.11 -34.96
N TYR A 524 50.57 8.56 -36.05
CA TYR A 524 50.55 9.98 -36.43
C TYR A 524 49.13 10.38 -36.86
N SER A 525 48.77 11.63 -36.60
CA SER A 525 47.46 12.19 -36.97
C SER A 525 47.53 12.79 -38.37
N THR A 526 46.62 12.41 -39.26
CA THR A 526 46.59 12.95 -40.65
C THR A 526 45.54 14.04 -40.86
N ASP A 527 44.42 13.98 -40.13
CA ASP A 527 43.29 14.90 -40.26
C ASP A 527 42.55 15.12 -38.92
N GLY A 528 43.28 15.08 -37.80
CA GLY A 528 42.77 15.36 -36.45
C GLY A 528 41.84 14.33 -35.82
N ALA A 529 41.10 13.56 -36.61
CA ALA A 529 40.17 12.54 -36.14
C ALA A 529 40.70 11.10 -36.24
N TYR A 530 41.69 10.85 -37.10
CA TYR A 530 42.18 9.49 -37.38
C TYR A 530 43.69 9.37 -37.15
N TYR A 531 44.06 8.46 -36.25
CA TYR A 531 45.43 7.99 -36.09
C TYR A 531 45.72 6.89 -37.09
N LEU A 532 46.80 7.04 -37.86
CA LEU A 532 47.30 5.97 -38.72
C LEU A 532 48.54 5.34 -38.07
N GLY A 533 48.50 4.02 -37.88
CA GLY A 533 49.58 3.25 -37.26
C GLY A 533 50.68 2.91 -38.25
N ASP A 534 51.94 3.16 -37.86
CA ASP A 534 53.13 2.66 -38.56
C ASP A 534 53.71 1.49 -37.76
N LEU A 535 53.74 0.31 -38.38
CA LEU A 535 54.22 -0.93 -37.77
C LEU A 535 55.74 -1.12 -37.91
N MET A 536 56.44 -0.26 -38.66
CA MET A 536 57.88 -0.38 -38.91
C MET A 536 58.73 0.55 -38.03
N LYS A 537 58.13 1.66 -37.57
CA LYS A 537 58.79 2.69 -36.77
C LYS A 537 58.27 2.68 -35.34
N ASP A 538 59.17 2.95 -34.40
CA ASP A 538 58.85 3.15 -32.99
C ASP A 538 59.46 4.48 -32.53
N MET A 539 58.75 5.25 -31.71
CA MET A 539 59.31 6.46 -31.10
C MET A 539 60.36 6.10 -30.04
N LEU A 540 61.46 6.87 -29.93
CA LEU A 540 62.35 6.76 -28.77
C LEU A 540 61.68 7.42 -27.55
N PHE A 541 61.24 6.59 -26.60
CA PHE A 541 60.60 7.06 -25.37
C PHE A 541 61.18 6.36 -24.13
N GLU A 542 61.03 7.03 -22.98
CA GLU A 542 61.28 6.47 -21.65
C GLU A 542 60.04 6.69 -20.77
N VAL A 543 59.65 5.68 -20.00
CA VAL A 543 58.70 5.84 -18.90
C VAL A 543 59.43 5.54 -17.60
N TRP A 544 59.51 6.54 -16.73
CA TRP A 544 60.12 6.42 -15.42
C TRP A 544 59.04 6.15 -14.39
N GLY A 545 59.26 5.13 -13.56
CA GLY A 545 58.38 4.77 -12.46
C GLY A 545 58.98 5.13 -11.10
N ALA A 546 58.12 5.27 -10.10
CA ALA A 546 58.51 5.40 -8.70
C ALA A 546 59.10 4.09 -8.16
N LYS A 547 60.17 4.18 -7.38
CA LYS A 547 60.68 3.13 -6.51
C LYS A 547 60.71 3.65 -5.08
N PHE A 548 59.95 2.99 -4.22
CA PHE A 548 59.72 3.43 -2.86
C PHE A 548 60.86 3.03 -1.92
N ASN A 549 61.20 3.95 -1.02
CA ASN A 549 62.29 3.74 -0.07
C ASN A 549 61.97 2.62 0.92
N ALA A 550 60.71 2.47 1.31
CA ALA A 550 60.24 1.46 2.25
C ALA A 550 58.95 0.81 1.73
N ALA A 551 58.72 -0.45 2.12
CA ALA A 551 57.47 -1.17 1.83
C ALA A 551 56.30 -0.68 2.69
N GLN A 552 56.60 -0.04 3.82
CA GLN A 552 55.61 0.58 4.69
C GLN A 552 56.07 1.98 5.08
N ALA A 553 55.17 2.95 5.00
CA ALA A 553 55.41 4.33 5.42
C ALA A 553 54.19 4.86 6.16
N THR A 554 54.42 5.65 7.20
CA THR A 554 53.37 6.37 7.93
C THR A 554 53.62 7.85 7.75
N ILE A 555 52.58 8.59 7.33
CA ILE A 555 52.66 10.03 7.08
C ILE A 555 51.56 10.71 7.89
N GLU A 556 51.95 11.69 8.69
CA GLU A 556 51.04 12.42 9.58
C GLU A 556 50.40 13.63 8.90
N PHE A 557 49.13 13.83 9.19
CA PHE A 557 48.32 14.93 8.70
C PHE A 557 48.06 15.96 9.78
N ALA A 558 47.54 17.12 9.39
CA ALA A 558 47.05 18.11 10.33
C ALA A 558 46.05 17.46 11.32
N PRO A 559 46.13 17.80 12.62
CA PRO A 559 45.22 17.25 13.61
C PRO A 559 43.79 17.73 13.36
N ILE A 560 42.83 16.91 13.79
CA ILE A 560 41.40 17.17 13.65
C ILE A 560 40.84 17.49 15.03
N ASN A 561 40.05 18.56 15.13
CA ASN A 561 39.40 18.96 16.35
C ASN A 561 37.90 19.19 16.13
N LEU A 562 37.10 18.96 17.17
CA LEU A 562 35.70 19.33 17.18
C LEU A 562 35.31 19.68 18.62
N ASP A 563 34.79 20.89 18.81
CA ASP A 563 34.29 21.27 20.13
C ASP A 563 33.11 20.39 20.53
N GLY A 564 33.12 19.94 21.79
CA GLY A 564 32.19 18.94 22.29
C GLY A 564 32.50 17.50 21.91
N GLY A 565 33.61 17.19 21.21
CA GLY A 565 34.04 15.82 20.95
C GLY A 565 33.51 15.22 19.65
N LEU A 566 34.32 14.43 18.95
CA LEU A 566 33.93 13.77 17.69
C LEU A 566 33.54 12.30 17.91
N ARG A 567 32.41 11.90 17.29
CA ARG A 567 31.87 10.53 17.37
C ARG A 567 31.84 9.83 16.02
N ASN A 568 31.79 10.62 14.96
CA ASN A 568 31.74 10.19 13.57
C ASN A 568 32.82 10.91 12.77
N ILE A 569 33.42 10.19 11.84
CA ILE A 569 34.33 10.70 10.83
C ILE A 569 33.92 10.17 9.46
N ASP A 570 33.98 11.03 8.46
CA ASP A 570 33.71 10.73 7.06
C ASP A 570 34.84 11.31 6.22
N ILE A 571 35.64 10.42 5.64
CA ILE A 571 36.81 10.74 4.84
C ILE A 571 36.40 10.54 3.39
N THR A 572 36.31 11.63 2.62
CA THR A 572 36.14 11.57 1.17
C THR A 572 37.44 12.01 0.52
N ALA A 573 38.16 11.09 -0.11
CA ALA A 573 39.48 11.39 -0.64
C ALA A 573 39.72 10.77 -2.02
N GLY A 574 40.52 11.45 -2.85
CA GLY A 574 41.02 10.88 -4.09
C GLY A 574 42.09 9.82 -3.79
N THR A 575 41.82 8.54 -4.06
CA THR A 575 42.71 7.46 -3.63
C THR A 575 42.89 6.42 -4.73
N ILE A 576 44.11 5.92 -4.86
CA ILE A 576 44.41 4.75 -5.68
C ILE A 576 45.12 3.75 -4.79
N VAL A 577 44.46 2.63 -4.55
CA VAL A 577 44.99 1.50 -3.78
C VAL A 577 45.13 0.31 -4.74
N PRO A 578 46.33 0.05 -5.26
CA PRO A 578 46.57 -1.11 -6.12
C PRO A 578 46.30 -2.43 -5.38
N ALA A 579 45.96 -3.50 -6.09
CA ALA A 579 45.51 -4.76 -5.48
C ALA A 579 46.53 -5.43 -4.54
N SER A 580 47.81 -5.09 -4.63
CA SER A 580 48.88 -5.59 -3.77
C SER A 580 49.27 -4.61 -2.65
N CYS A 581 48.50 -3.54 -2.45
CA CYS A 581 48.73 -2.49 -1.47
C CYS A 581 47.52 -2.35 -0.55
N GLU A 582 47.74 -1.69 0.59
CA GLU A 582 46.71 -1.31 1.53
C GLU A 582 47.01 0.09 2.05
N MET A 583 45.95 0.89 2.24
CA MET A 583 46.05 2.19 2.89
C MET A 583 45.09 2.21 4.07
N ILE A 584 45.61 2.52 5.26
CA ILE A 584 44.83 2.53 6.49
C ILE A 584 44.92 3.92 7.11
N TYR A 585 43.77 4.55 7.31
CA TYR A 585 43.67 5.77 8.11
C TYR A 585 43.72 5.43 9.59
N GLU A 586 44.48 6.21 10.36
CA GLU A 586 44.65 6.02 11.79
C GLU A 586 44.44 7.32 12.53
N MET A 587 43.84 7.22 13.71
CA MET A 587 43.63 8.34 14.60
C MET A 587 44.23 8.04 15.97
N ARG A 588 44.79 9.06 16.61
CA ARG A 588 45.18 9.01 18.01
C ARG A 588 44.33 10.01 18.80
N PRO A 589 43.27 9.54 19.49
CA PRO A 589 42.52 10.36 20.44
C PRO A 589 43.42 10.93 21.51
N ASN A 590 43.24 12.21 21.83
CA ASN A 590 43.97 12.83 22.93
C ASN A 590 43.77 12.03 24.24
N GLY A 591 44.86 11.66 24.91
CA GLY A 591 44.84 10.85 26.14
C GLY A 591 44.86 9.32 25.96
N SER A 592 44.73 8.79 24.74
CA SER A 592 44.78 7.32 24.49
C SER A 592 46.19 6.72 24.45
N GLY A 593 47.22 7.53 24.18
CA GLY A 593 48.62 7.10 24.03
C GLY A 593 48.95 6.34 22.74
N GLU A 594 47.98 5.61 22.17
CA GLU A 594 48.17 4.71 21.02
C GLU A 594 47.46 5.18 19.75
N TRP A 595 48.03 4.83 18.59
CA TRP A 595 47.38 5.04 17.29
C TRP A 595 46.40 3.92 17.00
N GLN A 596 45.17 4.28 16.68
CA GLN A 596 44.08 3.34 16.46
C GLN A 596 43.64 3.35 14.99
N PRO A 597 43.66 2.20 14.30
CA PRO A 597 43.28 2.11 12.89
C PRO A 597 41.76 2.21 12.73
N LEU A 598 41.30 2.89 11.67
CA LEU A 598 39.89 3.04 11.32
C LEU A 598 39.42 1.86 10.44
N THR A 599 39.45 0.66 11.01
CA THR A 599 39.10 -0.60 10.31
C THR A 599 37.81 -1.20 10.86
N VAL A 600 37.23 -2.15 10.13
CA VAL A 600 36.02 -2.89 10.54
C VAL A 600 36.18 -3.57 11.91
N THR A 601 37.40 -4.01 12.26
CA THR A 601 37.68 -4.76 13.48
C THR A 601 37.91 -3.89 14.71
N ASN A 602 38.15 -2.58 14.52
CA ASN A 602 38.40 -1.66 15.62
C ASN A 602 37.29 -0.62 15.70
N VAL A 603 36.39 -0.73 16.67
CA VAL A 603 35.28 0.22 16.89
C VAL A 603 35.54 1.23 18.02
N SER A 604 36.76 1.24 18.58
CA SER A 604 37.07 1.97 19.81
C SER A 604 37.55 3.41 19.60
N ALA A 605 37.98 3.77 18.39
CA ALA A 605 38.69 5.03 18.13
C ALA A 605 37.93 6.29 18.53
N LEU A 606 36.62 6.31 18.32
CA LEU A 606 35.79 7.49 18.60
C LEU A 606 34.82 7.28 19.78
N ASN A 607 34.94 6.17 20.51
CA ASN A 607 33.99 5.85 21.58
C ASN A 607 34.12 6.80 22.80
N GLY A 608 35.28 7.43 22.99
CA GLY A 608 35.49 8.42 24.04
C GLY A 608 34.93 9.82 23.75
N ALA A 609 34.38 10.07 22.55
CA ALA A 609 34.10 11.42 22.05
C ALA A 609 35.29 12.41 22.22
N PRO A 610 36.49 12.07 21.73
CA PRO A 610 37.66 12.93 21.90
C PRO A 610 37.46 14.28 21.18
N PRO A 611 37.76 15.43 21.81
CA PRO A 611 37.66 16.76 21.16
C PRO A 611 38.81 17.05 20.20
N LEU A 612 39.92 16.33 20.33
CA LEU A 612 41.10 16.45 19.48
C LEU A 612 41.64 15.05 19.18
N CYS A 613 41.91 14.79 17.91
CA CYS A 613 42.57 13.59 17.44
C CYS A 613 43.71 13.96 16.49
N GLN A 614 44.87 13.35 16.67
CA GLN A 614 45.88 13.37 15.61
C GLN A 614 45.47 12.38 14.52
N PHE A 615 45.83 12.71 13.27
CA PHE A 615 45.37 11.99 12.10
C PHE A 615 46.57 11.64 11.21
N ARG A 616 46.58 10.42 10.65
CA ARG A 616 47.64 9.95 9.75
C ARG A 616 47.12 8.89 8.80
N ALA A 617 47.88 8.63 7.74
CA ALA A 617 47.71 7.44 6.90
C ALA A 617 48.94 6.54 6.98
N ARG A 618 48.68 5.24 7.03
CA ARG A 618 49.66 4.17 6.91
C ARG A 618 49.55 3.55 5.52
N PHE A 619 50.61 3.69 4.75
CA PHE A 619 50.77 3.11 3.42
C PHE A 619 51.51 1.78 3.55
N ILE A 620 50.89 0.71 3.09
CA ILE A 620 51.43 -0.64 3.07
C ILE A 620 51.45 -1.09 1.60
N GLY A 621 52.61 -1.51 1.12
CA GLY A 621 52.77 -1.95 -0.25
C GLY A 621 54.12 -2.62 -0.45
N THR A 622 54.73 -2.38 -1.59
CA THR A 622 56.05 -2.91 -1.93
C THR A 622 57.01 -1.77 -2.26
N ARG A 623 58.25 -2.10 -2.64
CA ARG A 623 59.19 -1.09 -3.14
C ARG A 623 58.88 -0.65 -4.57
N ASP A 624 58.08 -1.40 -5.32
CA ASP A 624 57.74 -1.10 -6.71
C ASP A 624 56.39 -0.38 -6.85
N VAL A 625 55.45 -0.63 -5.92
CA VAL A 625 54.11 -0.03 -5.95
C VAL A 625 53.62 0.26 -4.53
N GLN A 626 52.95 1.40 -4.36
CA GLN A 626 52.33 1.86 -3.11
C GLN A 626 50.94 2.45 -3.42
N ALA A 627 50.12 2.62 -2.38
CA ALA A 627 48.91 3.42 -2.50
C ALA A 627 49.24 4.91 -2.65
N GLY A 628 48.35 5.65 -3.32
CA GLY A 628 48.45 7.09 -3.49
C GLY A 628 47.19 7.81 -2.99
N LEU A 629 47.41 9.01 -2.44
CA LEU A 629 46.37 9.84 -1.85
C LEU A 629 46.46 11.25 -2.40
N MET A 630 45.44 11.69 -3.13
CA MET A 630 45.28 13.10 -3.48
C MET A 630 44.90 13.85 -2.22
N LEU A 631 45.67 14.88 -1.82
CA LEU A 631 45.34 15.72 -0.68
C LEU A 631 44.42 16.87 -1.09
N THR A 632 44.74 17.54 -2.20
CA THR A 632 43.94 18.64 -2.73
C THR A 632 42.54 18.16 -3.11
N GLY A 633 41.51 18.80 -2.56
CA GLY A 633 40.12 18.42 -2.78
C GLY A 633 39.65 17.19 -1.98
N SER A 634 40.52 16.58 -1.17
CA SER A 634 40.14 15.54 -0.22
C SER A 634 39.77 16.15 1.12
N ARG A 635 38.65 15.69 1.68
CA ARG A 635 38.05 16.27 2.88
C ARG A 635 37.78 15.24 3.96
N VAL A 636 37.79 15.70 5.19
CA VAL A 636 37.38 14.95 6.37
C VAL A 636 36.27 15.73 7.05
N TYR A 637 35.06 15.19 7.02
CA TYR A 637 33.94 15.67 7.80
C TYR A 637 33.91 14.94 9.14
N VAL A 638 33.85 15.69 10.24
CA VAL A 638 33.66 15.12 11.57
C VAL A 638 32.38 15.66 12.18
N SER A 639 31.71 14.81 12.95
CA SER A 639 30.48 15.22 13.60
C SER A 639 30.26 14.51 14.93
N ARG A 640 29.39 15.12 15.74
CA ARG A 640 28.80 14.54 16.93
C ARG A 640 27.29 14.50 16.77
N PRO A 641 26.63 13.34 16.85
CA PRO A 641 25.17 13.28 16.82
C PRO A 641 24.54 14.08 17.96
N LYS A 642 23.37 14.68 17.70
CA LYS A 642 22.45 15.18 18.72
C LYS A 642 21.85 14.04 19.51
N THR A 643 21.26 14.38 20.66
CA THR A 643 20.46 13.49 21.49
C THR A 643 18.97 13.55 21.16
N ALA A 644 18.56 14.37 20.20
CA ALA A 644 17.20 14.43 19.68
C ALA A 644 17.24 14.65 18.16
N PHE A 645 16.23 14.14 17.46
CA PHE A 645 16.03 14.47 16.04
C PHE A 645 14.55 14.65 15.77
N LYS A 646 14.24 15.50 14.79
CA LYS A 646 12.89 15.73 14.29
C LYS A 646 12.89 15.60 12.77
N HIS A 647 12.28 14.53 12.27
CA HIS A 647 12.09 14.33 10.84
C HIS A 647 10.69 14.76 10.42
N ILE A 648 10.58 15.39 9.26
CA ILE A 648 9.34 15.93 8.71
C ILE A 648 9.23 15.42 7.28
N SER A 649 8.10 14.79 6.96
CA SER A 649 7.80 14.36 5.60
C SER A 649 7.50 15.56 4.70
N GLU A 650 7.61 15.37 3.39
CA GLU A 650 6.81 16.21 2.49
C GLU A 650 5.31 16.03 2.75
N ALA A 651 4.50 17.03 2.40
CA ALA A 651 3.05 16.98 2.59
C ALA A 651 2.42 15.83 1.77
N GLN A 652 1.71 14.95 2.45
CA GLN A 652 1.06 13.79 1.84
C GLN A 652 -0.38 14.12 1.47
N THR A 653 -0.81 13.73 0.26
CA THR A 653 -2.19 13.92 -0.23
C THR A 653 -2.85 12.58 -0.54
N LEU A 654 -3.90 12.25 0.20
CA LEU A 654 -4.72 11.04 0.03
C LEU A 654 -5.66 11.16 -1.18
N ALA A 655 -5.97 10.02 -1.80
CA ALA A 655 -6.99 9.90 -2.84
C ALA A 655 -8.39 10.34 -2.37
N THR A 656 -8.69 10.12 -1.09
CA THR A 656 -9.98 10.40 -0.48
C THR A 656 -9.74 10.81 0.97
N PRO A 657 -10.43 11.85 1.50
CA PRO A 657 -10.28 12.24 2.89
C PRO A 657 -10.58 11.09 3.85
N SER A 658 -9.70 10.88 4.84
CA SER A 658 -9.88 9.85 5.88
C SER A 658 -9.74 10.45 7.28
N SER A 659 -10.37 9.81 8.25
CA SER A 659 -10.25 10.07 9.68
C SER A 659 -9.57 8.92 10.44
N ASN A 660 -8.97 7.95 9.73
CA ASN A 660 -8.28 6.80 10.31
C ASN A 660 -6.99 6.55 9.53
N ILE A 661 -5.89 7.09 10.03
CA ILE A 661 -4.57 7.04 9.38
C ILE A 661 -3.62 6.24 10.27
N TYR A 662 -2.86 5.35 9.65
CA TYR A 662 -1.83 4.56 10.31
C TYR A 662 -0.47 4.95 9.76
N VAL A 663 0.51 5.06 10.65
CA VAL A 663 1.92 5.25 10.30
C VAL A 663 2.71 4.17 11.01
N ARG A 664 3.47 3.38 10.25
CA ARG A 664 4.40 2.39 10.77
C ARG A 664 5.83 2.86 10.51
N CYS A 665 6.63 2.90 11.56
CA CYS A 665 8.04 3.22 11.50
C CYS A 665 8.85 1.97 11.88
N MET A 666 9.77 1.56 11.01
CA MET A 666 10.73 0.50 11.33
C MET A 666 11.94 1.12 12.03
N LEU A 667 12.13 0.82 13.30
CA LEU A 667 13.23 1.30 14.11
C LEU A 667 14.31 0.23 14.21
N GLU A 668 15.56 0.60 14.01
CA GLU A 668 16.70 -0.32 14.13
C GLU A 668 17.71 0.19 15.16
N ARG A 669 18.30 -0.73 15.93
CA ARG A 669 19.13 -0.41 17.10
C ARG A 669 18.36 0.34 18.20
N PHE A 670 17.05 0.15 18.25
CA PHE A 670 16.19 0.81 19.22
C PHE A 670 16.21 0.07 20.56
N ASP A 671 16.52 0.77 21.64
CA ASP A 671 16.54 0.25 23.00
C ASP A 671 15.68 1.16 23.87
N GLU A 672 14.60 0.63 24.45
CA GLU A 672 13.65 1.40 25.25
C GLU A 672 14.29 2.05 26.48
N THR A 673 15.44 1.56 26.95
CA THR A 673 16.09 2.13 28.14
C THR A 673 16.68 3.52 27.85
N PRO A 674 17.57 3.69 26.84
CA PRO A 674 18.10 5.00 26.49
C PRO A 674 17.33 5.76 25.42
N HIS A 675 16.44 5.12 24.64
CA HIS A 675 15.80 5.73 23.46
C HIS A 675 14.32 5.98 23.66
N ASP A 676 13.85 7.10 23.10
CA ASP A 676 12.45 7.44 22.97
C ASP A 676 12.12 7.74 21.50
N PHE A 677 10.93 7.36 21.07
CA PHE A 677 10.45 7.59 19.71
C PHE A 677 8.93 7.72 19.67
N THR A 678 8.47 8.83 19.09
CA THR A 678 7.05 9.12 18.86
C THR A 678 6.82 9.68 17.45
N CYS A 679 5.57 9.60 17.01
CA CYS A 679 5.13 10.12 15.72
C CYS A 679 3.87 10.96 15.92
N LYS A 680 3.79 12.10 15.23
CA LYS A 680 2.61 12.98 15.19
C LYS A 680 2.18 13.20 13.74
N LEU A 681 0.89 13.48 13.55
CA LEU A 681 0.39 13.99 12.28
C LEU A 681 0.11 15.48 12.38
N ARG A 682 0.60 16.26 11.42
CA ARG A 682 0.23 17.66 11.24
C ARG A 682 -0.92 17.73 10.24
N VAL A 683 -2.07 18.25 10.66
CA VAL A 683 -3.22 18.49 9.78
C VAL A 683 -3.55 19.97 9.80
N GLY A 684 -3.26 20.66 8.69
CA GLY A 684 -3.26 22.12 8.67
C GLY A 684 -2.22 22.68 9.65
N ALA A 685 -2.68 23.47 10.63
CA ALA A 685 -1.81 24.07 11.65
C ALA A 685 -1.76 23.28 12.98
N ALA A 686 -2.54 22.20 13.12
CA ALA A 686 -2.66 21.44 14.36
C ALA A 686 -1.86 20.13 14.30
N ASP A 687 -1.22 19.79 15.42
CA ASP A 687 -0.59 18.49 15.61
C ASP A 687 -1.59 17.53 16.27
N VAL A 688 -1.66 16.30 15.76
CA VAL A 688 -2.55 15.22 16.19
C VAL A 688 -1.68 14.10 16.76
N ASP A 689 -1.91 13.80 18.03
CA ASP A 689 -1.24 12.69 18.73
C ASP A 689 -1.89 11.34 18.38
N PRO A 690 -1.14 10.23 18.46
CA PRO A 690 -1.66 8.91 18.17
C PRO A 690 -2.65 8.45 19.26
N VAL A 691 -3.74 7.78 18.85
CA VAL A 691 -4.71 7.18 19.77
C VAL A 691 -4.26 5.81 20.28
N SER A 692 -3.40 5.12 19.52
CA SER A 692 -2.80 3.86 19.94
C SER A 692 -1.44 3.66 19.29
N VAL A 693 -0.53 3.05 20.03
CA VAL A 693 0.82 2.68 19.58
C VAL A 693 1.00 1.18 19.82
N VAL A 694 1.46 0.44 18.81
CA VAL A 694 1.67 -1.00 18.87
C VAL A 694 3.07 -1.33 18.35
N ASP A 695 3.82 -2.09 19.14
CA ASP A 695 5.15 -2.56 18.77
C ASP A 695 5.15 -4.02 18.37
N GLU A 696 5.82 -4.32 17.27
CA GLU A 696 6.11 -5.65 16.78
C GLU A 696 7.63 -5.83 16.75
N VAL A 697 8.15 -6.76 17.55
CA VAL A 697 9.58 -7.09 17.56
C VAL A 697 9.90 -7.94 16.34
N ILE A 698 10.72 -7.41 15.44
CA ILE A 698 11.14 -8.11 14.21
C ILE A 698 12.40 -8.94 14.48
N ASP A 699 13.37 -8.35 15.19
CA ASP A 699 14.60 -9.03 15.57
C ASP A 699 15.10 -8.48 16.92
N ALA A 700 15.01 -9.29 17.96
CA ALA A 700 15.45 -8.91 19.29
C ALA A 700 16.98 -8.74 19.40
N ASN A 701 17.76 -9.52 18.64
CA ASN A 701 19.23 -9.47 18.70
C ASN A 701 19.76 -8.20 18.05
N LEU A 702 19.15 -7.78 16.95
CA LEU A 702 19.50 -6.55 16.23
C LEU A 702 18.70 -5.33 16.72
N LYS A 703 17.89 -5.50 17.77
CA LYS A 703 17.05 -4.45 18.37
C LYS A 703 16.19 -3.74 17.30
N ARG A 704 15.48 -4.53 16.50
CA ARG A 704 14.59 -4.07 15.42
C ARG A 704 13.14 -4.21 15.82
N ILE A 705 12.40 -3.10 15.76
CA ILE A 705 10.98 -3.06 16.07
C ILE A 705 10.21 -2.31 14.98
N ASN A 706 9.02 -2.78 14.66
CA ASN A 706 8.02 -2.02 13.92
C ASN A 706 7.09 -1.36 14.92
N ARG A 707 7.12 -0.02 14.98
CA ARG A 707 6.20 0.75 15.80
C ARG A 707 5.09 1.33 14.93
N THR A 708 3.85 0.92 15.17
CA THR A 708 2.67 1.35 14.43
C THR A 708 1.84 2.32 15.26
N PHE A 709 1.62 3.51 14.73
CA PHE A 709 0.81 4.57 15.29
C PHE A 709 -0.53 4.64 14.56
N ARG A 710 -1.63 4.68 15.31
CA ARG A 710 -2.97 4.95 14.77
C ARG A 710 -3.39 6.36 15.14
N PHE A 711 -3.91 7.10 14.18
CA PHE A 711 -4.41 8.46 14.36
C PHE A 711 -5.88 8.58 13.95
N THR A 712 -6.63 9.41 14.66
CA THR A 712 -8.02 9.75 14.32
C THR A 712 -8.23 11.26 14.16
N PRO A 713 -7.65 11.89 13.11
CA PRO A 713 -7.86 13.31 12.85
C PRO A 713 -9.30 13.57 12.38
N ALA A 714 -9.68 14.86 12.33
CA ALA A 714 -10.82 15.25 11.51
C ALA A 714 -10.58 14.83 10.05
N SER A 715 -11.64 14.45 9.34
CA SER A 715 -11.53 13.95 7.95
C SER A 715 -10.70 14.90 7.09
N THR A 716 -9.55 14.42 6.61
CA THR A 716 -8.57 15.23 5.87
C THR A 716 -8.01 14.44 4.70
N ALA A 717 -7.71 15.14 3.60
CA ALA A 717 -6.93 14.60 2.49
C ALA A 717 -5.42 14.92 2.62
N ASN A 718 -5.06 15.97 3.36
CA ASN A 718 -3.67 16.44 3.45
C ASN A 718 -3.15 16.34 4.88
N PHE A 719 -1.95 15.81 5.04
CA PHE A 719 -1.26 15.73 6.32
C PHE A 719 0.26 15.65 6.13
N THR A 720 1.00 16.01 7.17
CA THR A 720 2.46 15.84 7.23
C THR A 720 2.80 14.92 8.40
N ILE A 721 3.74 14.00 8.21
CA ILE A 721 4.20 13.09 9.26
C ILE A 721 5.40 13.71 9.95
N GLN A 722 5.33 13.82 11.28
CA GLN A 722 6.44 14.28 12.12
C GLN A 722 6.93 13.11 12.97
N MET A 723 8.18 12.71 12.77
CA MET A 723 8.84 11.71 13.62
C MET A 723 9.78 12.42 14.59
N ILE A 724 9.64 12.11 15.88
CA ILE A 724 10.41 12.74 16.94
C ILE A 724 11.09 11.64 17.72
N ALA A 725 12.39 11.77 17.88
CA ALA A 725 13.23 10.80 18.56
C ALA A 725 14.12 11.49 19.59
N ALA A 726 14.44 10.76 20.66
CA ALA A 726 15.45 11.15 21.61
C ALA A 726 16.31 9.95 22.05
N THR A 727 17.53 10.23 22.48
CA THR A 727 18.42 9.30 23.17
C THR A 727 19.07 10.01 24.35
N ASN A 728 19.35 9.29 25.43
CA ASN A 728 20.07 9.85 26.57
C ASN A 728 21.57 10.05 26.31
N SER A 729 22.11 9.51 25.21
CA SER A 729 23.54 9.56 24.91
C SER A 729 23.82 9.60 23.41
N PRO A 730 24.68 10.53 22.93
CA PRO A 730 25.11 10.55 21.53
C PRO A 730 26.03 9.38 21.15
N ALA A 731 26.42 8.55 22.12
CA ALA A 731 27.15 7.31 21.90
C ALA A 731 26.24 6.15 21.46
N ASN A 732 24.95 6.22 21.78
CA ASN A 732 23.97 5.19 21.51
C ASN A 732 22.81 5.83 20.75
N VAL A 733 22.89 5.78 19.43
CA VAL A 733 21.87 6.33 18.54
C VAL A 733 21.17 5.18 17.83
N PHE A 734 19.93 5.43 17.44
CA PHE A 734 19.15 4.54 16.57
C PHE A 734 18.76 5.31 15.30
N HIS A 735 18.18 4.60 14.34
CA HIS A 735 17.65 5.22 13.13
C HIS A 735 16.28 4.64 12.78
N VAL A 736 15.48 5.42 12.06
CA VAL A 736 14.26 4.93 11.43
C VAL A 736 14.63 4.44 10.05
N ALA A 737 14.57 3.13 9.84
CA ALA A 737 14.86 2.53 8.54
C ALA A 737 13.76 2.87 7.53
N ALA A 738 12.48 2.71 7.88
CA ALA A 738 11.40 2.89 6.91
C ALA A 738 10.18 3.61 7.49
N ARG A 739 9.70 4.57 6.70
CA ARG A 739 8.36 5.20 6.62
C ARG A 739 7.32 4.29 5.97
N THR A 740 6.19 3.95 6.57
CA THR A 740 5.02 3.50 5.78
C THR A 740 3.74 4.05 6.36
N PHE A 741 2.84 4.57 5.53
CA PHE A 741 1.52 5.02 5.96
C PHE A 741 0.41 4.42 5.10
N TRP A 742 -0.77 4.28 5.69
CA TRP A 742 -2.00 3.93 4.98
C TRP A 742 -3.21 4.53 5.69
N SER A 743 -4.28 4.78 4.93
CA SER A 743 -5.56 5.29 5.41
C SER A 743 -6.67 4.29 5.14
N LEU A 744 -7.67 4.25 6.03
CA LEU A 744 -8.84 3.36 5.95
C LEU A 744 -10.15 4.16 5.96
#